data_AF-A0A1I7FKZ8-F1
#
_entry.id   AF-A0A1I7FKZ8-F1
#
_cell.length_a   1.000
_cell.length_b   1.000
_cell.length_c   1.000
_cell.angle_alpha   90.00
_cell.angle_beta   90.00
_cell.angle_gamma   90.00
#
_symmetry.space_group_name_H-M   'P 1'
#
loop_
_entity.id
_entity.type
_entity.pdbx_description
1 polymer ?
#
loop_
_entity_poly.entity_id
_entity_poly.type
_entity_poly.pdbx_seq_one_letter_code
_entity_poly.pdbx_strand_id
1 'polypeptide(L)'
;MDLSKISDDELQRLYQSAPAPQATSGAAPKADLAGLSDADLLKLHRGFSDAPTAGEPGDASAAVGRGLIDGIPVVGPYLLAGANRAAAGIRALKNDTRFSDELATVERFGERTAAEHPIAAGAGEVGGGVVGALPLMAAAPAAFGISGAALPVRMAASAVSGSGLGAADAAVRSGGDLGAIEQGAAIGGGLGAAGPAIGIGVGRVVRAIKGGNPGEHLLREATHGLTESELAAAQSLRDGAMNSPGGPVALSVDEALNAATGGKAVRASQLARVAANSGGEGSRIAGEFYAARPAQVDNAGRALFDRIGAEPASPTGLGFDVQTAARQGVMQTPEGTALSQARAATGPRITPEQAGRTIQGELRGVADGLEARRAAQADIDYRAARAAPETVGIERTTTVERPGEPIVTPQQYSRPQFADGAPAPLGPPPGRADGAIQEAGPVSLGRFIAQNGGLPLEGDVLATDLHKFGIPGLGNVARPGGKSIDNFWRERLIEEGYFRPDADGGMARDISSELLRKLQNEQRGVPSYPLGSSRAMGSGPTAGQLGDEYAAALSQAETRLNGDLRAVGIDPASVHPDLRSRTLGALMRGETAEPLDAFERTVNAMREQPGPLVKTPTVTEEIPDVRFGQVDPRPALAAVAEQGRTAKGDVRGALTAAGRDLREPGGDLDMSVAGLLHARERLDFSIRAAQDIGDATKVRDLQATRSALDAQLKSVPEVATADANFAANSAPLEPFTGNNPLGRVVRRDDLTGRMATPAEQVPGIVGQPSAAREMLAQPAPNARQALGRHVETQILDRATGGNGDLSADTLRAAMREHADVLDALPEVRDRLSRLTMAREGMARIEASPLGQTAQRPDVAAATRALFAPNPGPGSHVEVASAMQALARNDARAAQSLARTYLETVFNEATQQSKGIASQYGGAGFASAIRGNAQQRHNLEAVIRALPEGETRWGGLDRLLTTLEATGYRPAKGSDTAFNHAIQKEFQSGKTHVGQAVSDAVTGMVAGAAAGGVKGGIAGLAVGAKHGIGDAMMRARMLNSGEAVARLMFDPKALPDLRALAKSPPGSKNAELFTSRLLSLANAGAAPARQPITQ
;
A
#
# COMPACT_ATOMS: atom_id res chain seq x y z
N MET A 1 -15.20 -21.29 33.74
CA MET A 1 -15.34 -19.89 34.18
C MET A 1 -16.06 -19.16 33.07
N ASP A 2 -17.27 -18.68 33.36
CA ASP A 2 -18.13 -18.03 32.37
C ASP A 2 -17.74 -16.54 32.29
N LEU A 3 -17.11 -16.15 31.18
CA LEU A 3 -16.52 -14.82 30.99
C LEU A 3 -17.56 -13.73 30.71
N SER A 4 -18.85 -14.09 30.63
CA SER A 4 -19.95 -13.15 30.34
C SER A 4 -20.45 -12.35 31.54
N LYS A 5 -19.90 -12.58 32.75
CA LYS A 5 -20.36 -11.96 34.00
C LYS A 5 -19.33 -11.12 34.74
N ILE A 6 -18.19 -10.83 34.13
CA ILE A 6 -17.16 -9.98 34.75
C ILE A 6 -17.51 -8.52 34.45
N SER A 7 -17.69 -7.72 35.50
CA SER A 7 -17.94 -6.28 35.38
C SER A 7 -16.67 -5.55 34.92
N ASP A 8 -16.81 -4.42 34.22
CA ASP A 8 -15.66 -3.63 33.74
C ASP A 8 -14.73 -3.19 34.89
N ASP A 9 -15.29 -2.99 36.09
CA ASP A 9 -14.53 -2.69 37.32
C ASP A 9 -13.69 -3.89 37.81
N GLU A 10 -14.16 -5.13 37.63
CA GLU A 10 -13.39 -6.34 37.96
C GLU A 10 -12.30 -6.61 36.93
N LEU A 11 -12.55 -6.30 35.64
CA LEU A 11 -11.52 -6.33 34.60
C LEU A 11 -10.42 -5.29 34.89
N GLN A 12 -10.77 -4.12 35.41
CA GLN A 12 -9.80 -3.08 35.76
C GLN A 12 -8.97 -3.44 37.00
N ARG A 13 -9.57 -4.11 37.99
CA ARG A 13 -8.84 -4.64 39.16
C ARG A 13 -7.92 -5.82 38.80
N LEU A 14 -8.31 -6.66 37.85
CA LEU A 14 -7.45 -7.71 37.30
C LEU A 14 -6.28 -7.14 36.51
N TYR A 15 -6.46 -6.00 35.84
CA TYR A 15 -5.38 -5.30 35.13
C TYR A 15 -4.41 -4.57 36.08
N GLN A 16 -4.91 -4.07 37.22
CA GLN A 16 -4.10 -3.33 38.21
C GLN A 16 -3.34 -4.22 39.21
N SER A 17 -3.60 -5.53 39.24
CA SER A 17 -2.99 -6.47 40.20
C SER A 17 -1.85 -7.32 39.62
N ALA A 18 -1.40 -7.05 38.39
CA ALA A 18 -0.19 -7.67 37.85
C ALA A 18 1.07 -6.96 38.40
N PRO A 19 2.00 -7.65 39.09
CA PRO A 19 3.21 -7.03 39.61
C PRO A 19 4.16 -6.62 38.46
N ALA A 20 4.70 -5.41 38.55
CA ALA A 20 5.72 -4.89 37.64
C ALA A 20 7.00 -5.76 37.70
N PRO A 21 7.64 -6.08 36.56
CA PRO A 21 8.94 -6.72 36.58
C PRO A 21 9.99 -5.75 37.13
N GLN A 22 10.58 -6.12 38.26
CA GLN A 22 11.75 -5.47 38.84
C GLN A 22 12.93 -5.59 37.87
N ALA A 23 13.58 -4.47 37.57
CA ALA A 23 14.84 -4.44 36.86
C ALA A 23 15.95 -5.03 37.75
N THR A 24 16.39 -6.25 37.44
CA THR A 24 17.66 -6.79 37.93
C THR A 24 18.72 -6.59 36.86
N SER A 25 19.74 -5.81 37.21
CA SER A 25 20.98 -5.68 36.44
C SER A 25 21.74 -7.01 36.48
N GLY A 26 21.66 -7.78 35.39
CA GLY A 26 22.47 -8.96 35.11
C GLY A 26 23.21 -8.78 33.78
N ALA A 27 24.53 -8.92 33.81
CA ALA A 27 25.46 -8.60 32.73
C ALA A 27 25.27 -9.40 31.43
N ALA A 28 25.56 -8.75 30.30
CA ALA A 28 25.76 -9.39 29.00
C ALA A 28 27.03 -10.27 28.98
N PRO A 29 27.09 -11.36 28.19
CA PRO A 29 28.36 -11.99 27.88
C PRO A 29 29.12 -11.09 26.90
N LYS A 30 30.18 -10.43 27.39
CA LYS A 30 31.18 -9.77 26.55
C LYS A 30 32.09 -10.86 25.96
N ALA A 31 32.23 -10.89 24.64
CA ALA A 31 33.35 -11.59 24.01
C ALA A 31 34.63 -10.83 24.37
N ASP A 32 35.53 -11.50 25.08
CA ASP A 32 36.77 -10.93 25.60
C ASP A 32 37.83 -10.88 24.49
N LEU A 33 38.03 -9.69 23.92
CA LEU A 33 39.09 -9.39 22.94
C LEU A 33 40.38 -8.90 23.62
N ALA A 34 40.46 -8.87 24.96
CA ALA A 34 41.61 -8.35 25.68
C ALA A 34 42.79 -9.35 25.81
N GLY A 35 42.64 -10.57 25.28
CA GLY A 35 43.67 -11.63 25.33
C GLY A 35 44.43 -11.87 24.03
N LEU A 36 44.15 -11.13 22.95
CA LEU A 36 44.82 -11.32 21.67
C LEU A 36 46.14 -10.53 21.64
N SER A 37 47.24 -11.22 21.33
CA SER A 37 48.52 -10.56 21.12
C SER A 37 48.49 -9.73 19.84
N ASP A 38 49.37 -8.73 19.72
CA ASP A 38 49.51 -7.94 18.48
C ASP A 38 49.79 -8.83 17.26
N ALA A 39 50.39 -10.01 17.46
CA ALA A 39 50.61 -11.01 16.41
C ALA A 39 49.30 -11.72 15.98
N ASP A 40 48.33 -11.87 16.87
CA ASP A 40 47.02 -12.46 16.56
C ASP A 40 46.09 -11.45 15.87
N LEU A 41 46.18 -10.17 16.25
CA LEU A 41 45.50 -9.08 15.54
C LEU A 41 46.10 -8.84 14.15
N LEU A 42 47.42 -9.00 13.98
CA LEU A 42 48.08 -8.91 12.67
C LEU A 42 47.75 -10.12 11.77
N LYS A 43 47.53 -11.31 12.33
CA LYS A 43 47.02 -12.49 11.60
C LYS A 43 45.55 -12.33 11.20
N LEU A 44 44.72 -11.74 12.06
CA LEU A 44 43.34 -11.42 11.70
C LEU A 44 43.29 -10.36 10.57
N HIS A 45 44.14 -9.34 10.64
CA HIS A 45 44.23 -8.32 9.60
C HIS A 45 44.75 -8.86 8.26
N ARG A 46 45.75 -9.78 8.30
CA ARG A 46 46.25 -10.46 7.09
C ARG A 46 45.27 -11.46 6.49
N GLY A 47 44.47 -12.14 7.32
CA GLY A 47 43.41 -13.06 6.87
C GLY A 47 42.25 -12.39 6.14
N PHE A 48 42.05 -11.08 6.33
CA PHE A 48 41.08 -10.29 5.55
C PHE A 48 41.68 -9.67 4.28
N SER A 49 43.01 -9.68 4.12
CA SER A 49 43.70 -9.13 2.94
C SER A 49 44.16 -10.18 1.92
N ASP A 50 44.07 -11.48 2.23
CA ASP A 50 44.41 -12.58 1.30
C ASP A 50 43.16 -13.24 0.68
N ALA A 51 42.34 -12.43 0.00
CA ALA A 51 41.41 -12.90 -1.04
C ALA A 51 42.05 -12.66 -2.42
N PRO A 52 41.97 -13.59 -3.38
CA PRO A 52 42.81 -13.56 -4.58
C PRO A 52 42.57 -12.30 -5.41
N THR A 53 43.64 -11.50 -5.57
CA THR A 53 43.77 -10.44 -6.55
C THR A 53 43.62 -11.02 -7.96
N ALA A 54 42.59 -10.58 -8.70
CA ALA A 54 42.55 -10.72 -10.15
C ALA A 54 43.71 -9.90 -10.77
N GLY A 55 44.43 -10.50 -11.71
CA GLY A 55 45.78 -10.14 -12.15
C GLY A 55 45.99 -8.74 -12.74
N GLU A 56 47.27 -8.34 -12.73
CA GLU A 56 47.80 -7.10 -13.30
C GLU A 56 47.82 -7.09 -14.85
N PRO A 57 48.01 -5.91 -15.48
CA PRO A 57 48.00 -5.75 -16.94
C PRO A 57 48.99 -6.69 -17.64
N GLY A 58 48.49 -7.53 -18.55
CA GLY A 58 49.28 -8.48 -19.35
C GLY A 58 49.06 -9.95 -19.01
N ASP A 59 48.19 -10.28 -18.05
CA ASP A 59 47.96 -11.67 -17.64
C ASP A 59 46.96 -12.42 -18.53
N ALA A 60 47.36 -13.61 -19.00
CA ALA A 60 46.62 -14.44 -19.97
C ALA A 60 45.27 -14.96 -19.43
N SER A 61 45.07 -14.92 -18.11
CA SER A 61 43.84 -15.27 -17.42
C SER A 61 42.66 -14.33 -17.74
N ALA A 62 42.94 -13.05 -18.05
CA ALA A 62 41.92 -12.05 -18.41
C ALA A 62 41.39 -12.21 -19.85
N ALA A 63 42.18 -12.82 -20.74
CA ALA A 63 41.78 -13.09 -22.13
C ALA A 63 40.82 -14.29 -22.25
N VAL A 64 40.96 -15.29 -21.38
CA VAL A 64 40.10 -16.49 -21.34
C VAL A 64 38.69 -16.17 -20.84
N GLY A 65 38.55 -15.24 -19.89
CA GLY A 65 37.24 -14.82 -19.37
C GLY A 65 36.39 -14.02 -20.35
N ARG A 66 37.01 -13.39 -21.36
CA ARG A 66 36.31 -12.57 -22.37
C ARG A 66 35.82 -13.40 -23.56
N GLY A 67 36.55 -14.45 -23.94
CA GLY A 67 36.14 -15.38 -25.00
C GLY A 67 34.85 -16.16 -24.70
N LEU A 68 34.48 -16.27 -23.42
CA LEU A 68 33.21 -16.87 -22.97
C LEU A 68 31.98 -15.98 -23.23
N ILE A 69 32.17 -14.69 -23.51
CA ILE A 69 31.08 -13.71 -23.70
C ILE A 69 30.84 -13.42 -25.18
N ASP A 70 31.86 -13.54 -26.03
CA ASP A 70 31.78 -13.20 -27.46
C ASP A 70 31.22 -14.33 -28.36
N GLY A 71 31.03 -15.54 -27.83
CA GLY A 71 30.51 -16.70 -28.57
C GLY A 71 29.00 -16.74 -28.82
N ILE A 72 28.28 -15.62 -28.68
CA ILE A 72 26.82 -15.54 -28.90
C ILE A 72 26.53 -14.58 -30.06
N PRO A 73 26.35 -15.09 -31.29
CA PRO A 73 25.98 -14.23 -32.40
C PRO A 73 24.54 -13.74 -32.19
N VAL A 74 24.38 -12.41 -32.24
CA VAL A 74 23.14 -11.58 -32.24
C VAL A 74 22.89 -10.70 -30.99
N VAL A 75 23.60 -10.84 -29.86
CA VAL A 75 23.41 -9.91 -28.70
C VAL A 75 24.69 -9.33 -28.09
N GLY A 76 25.88 -9.71 -28.59
CA GLY A 76 27.19 -9.28 -28.07
C GLY A 76 27.37 -7.76 -27.83
N PRO A 77 26.93 -6.85 -28.72
CA PRO A 77 27.18 -5.41 -28.55
C PRO A 77 26.46 -4.77 -27.35
N TYR A 78 25.35 -5.35 -26.87
CA TYR A 78 24.52 -4.75 -25.82
C TYR A 78 24.91 -5.16 -24.41
N LEU A 79 25.44 -6.38 -24.23
CA LEU A 79 25.95 -6.85 -22.93
C LEU A 79 27.33 -6.27 -22.61
N LEU A 80 28.18 -6.07 -23.63
CA LEU A 80 29.48 -5.41 -23.46
C LEU A 80 29.31 -3.95 -23.03
N ALA A 81 28.32 -3.24 -23.58
CA ALA A 81 27.98 -1.88 -23.17
C ALA A 81 27.43 -1.81 -21.73
N GLY A 82 26.67 -2.82 -21.29
CA GLY A 82 26.16 -2.93 -19.92
C GLY A 82 27.28 -3.19 -18.90
N ALA A 83 28.20 -4.10 -19.20
CA ALA A 83 29.32 -4.45 -18.33
C ALA A 83 30.37 -3.31 -18.23
N ASN A 84 30.68 -2.63 -19.34
CA ASN A 84 31.60 -1.49 -19.33
C ASN A 84 31.02 -0.32 -18.52
N ARG A 85 29.71 -0.08 -18.60
CA ARG A 85 29.01 0.93 -17.77
C ARG A 85 28.96 0.55 -16.30
N ALA A 86 28.79 -0.73 -15.95
CA ALA A 86 28.84 -1.18 -14.56
C ALA A 86 30.26 -1.01 -13.96
N ALA A 87 31.30 -1.40 -14.70
CA ALA A 87 32.69 -1.24 -14.29
C ALA A 87 33.11 0.23 -14.18
N ALA A 88 32.66 1.09 -15.11
CA ALA A 88 32.87 2.53 -15.06
C ALA A 88 32.10 3.18 -13.89
N GLY A 89 30.90 2.70 -13.57
CA GLY A 89 30.12 3.16 -12.43
C GLY A 89 30.80 2.88 -11.09
N ILE A 90 31.37 1.68 -10.93
CA ILE A 90 32.12 1.30 -9.73
C ILE A 90 33.43 2.08 -9.63
N ARG A 91 34.14 2.31 -10.74
CA ARG A 91 35.38 3.12 -10.76
C ARG A 91 35.13 4.60 -10.51
N ALA A 92 34.08 5.18 -11.10
CA ALA A 92 33.69 6.56 -10.88
C ALA A 92 33.33 6.82 -9.40
N LEU A 93 32.63 5.88 -8.76
CA LEU A 93 32.34 5.91 -7.32
C LEU A 93 33.59 5.74 -6.44
N LYS A 94 34.56 4.94 -6.88
CA LYS A 94 35.80 4.66 -6.13
C LYS A 94 36.85 5.78 -6.28
N ASN A 95 36.88 6.45 -7.43
CA ASN A 95 37.91 7.43 -7.78
C ASN A 95 37.43 8.89 -7.76
N ASP A 96 36.13 9.12 -7.47
CA ASP A 96 35.46 10.44 -7.52
C ASP A 96 35.65 11.18 -8.86
N THR A 97 35.59 10.43 -9.96
CA THR A 97 35.76 10.92 -11.33
C THR A 97 34.44 10.85 -12.11
N ARG A 98 34.32 11.64 -13.19
CA ARG A 98 33.11 11.61 -14.02
C ARG A 98 32.99 10.27 -14.75
N PHE A 99 31.79 9.70 -14.67
CA PHE A 99 31.44 8.42 -15.31
C PHE A 99 31.83 8.33 -16.79
N SER A 100 31.69 9.42 -17.55
CA SER A 100 32.07 9.48 -18.98
C SER A 100 33.55 9.22 -19.21
N ASP A 101 34.41 9.67 -18.30
CA ASP A 101 35.86 9.64 -18.46
C ASP A 101 36.41 8.25 -18.09
N GLU A 102 35.79 7.60 -17.09
CA GLU A 102 36.07 6.21 -16.71
C GLU A 102 35.53 5.21 -17.73
N LEU A 103 34.35 5.46 -18.32
CA LEU A 103 33.81 4.62 -19.39
C LEU A 103 34.73 4.62 -20.61
N ALA A 104 35.19 5.80 -21.04
CA ALA A 104 36.13 5.93 -22.15
C ALA A 104 37.50 5.29 -21.85
N THR A 105 37.89 5.20 -20.57
CA THR A 105 39.14 4.55 -20.13
C THR A 105 39.01 3.03 -20.13
N VAL A 106 37.86 2.50 -19.70
CA VAL A 106 37.53 1.07 -19.72
C VAL A 106 37.38 0.55 -21.15
N GLU A 107 36.77 1.31 -22.05
CA GLU A 107 36.64 0.96 -23.47
C GLU A 107 38.01 0.91 -24.18
N ARG A 108 38.87 1.92 -23.97
CA ARG A 108 40.25 1.96 -24.51
C ARG A 108 41.18 0.88 -23.95
N PHE A 109 40.88 0.36 -22.76
CA PHE A 109 41.59 -0.80 -22.21
C PHE A 109 41.15 -2.08 -22.93
N GLY A 110 39.85 -2.22 -23.17
CA GLY A 110 39.27 -3.36 -23.86
C GLY A 110 39.75 -3.54 -25.31
N GLU A 111 39.97 -2.45 -26.03
CA GLU A 111 40.49 -2.45 -27.41
C GLU A 111 41.97 -2.85 -27.49
N ARG A 112 42.79 -2.45 -26.51
CA ARG A 112 44.23 -2.79 -26.48
C ARG A 112 44.48 -4.25 -26.16
N THR A 113 43.75 -4.82 -25.20
CA THR A 113 43.86 -6.25 -24.86
C THR A 113 43.44 -7.17 -26.02
N ALA A 114 42.47 -6.74 -26.83
CA ALA A 114 42.05 -7.49 -28.03
C ALA A 114 43.08 -7.42 -29.17
N ALA A 115 43.79 -6.29 -29.30
CA ALA A 115 44.86 -6.12 -30.28
C ALA A 115 46.15 -6.88 -29.90
N GLU A 116 46.42 -7.06 -28.61
CA GLU A 116 47.67 -7.65 -28.09
C GLU A 116 47.64 -9.20 -28.01
N HIS A 117 46.46 -9.84 -28.01
CA HIS A 117 46.32 -11.31 -27.91
C HIS A 117 45.33 -11.94 -28.92
N PRO A 118 45.59 -11.87 -30.24
CA PRO A 118 44.68 -12.34 -31.28
C PRO A 118 44.45 -13.87 -31.28
N ILE A 119 45.40 -14.66 -30.77
CA ILE A 119 45.30 -16.14 -30.71
C ILE A 119 44.49 -16.61 -29.49
N ALA A 120 44.53 -15.88 -28.38
CA ALA A 120 43.73 -16.19 -27.19
C ALA A 120 42.24 -15.88 -27.39
N ALA A 121 41.92 -14.89 -28.23
CA ALA A 121 40.55 -14.58 -28.64
C ALA A 121 39.89 -15.69 -29.50
N GLY A 122 40.67 -16.55 -30.16
CA GLY A 122 40.17 -17.65 -30.99
C GLY A 122 40.04 -19.01 -30.29
N ALA A 123 40.52 -19.16 -29.06
CA ALA A 123 40.55 -20.46 -28.37
C ALA A 123 39.35 -20.73 -27.43
N GLY A 124 38.43 -19.76 -27.29
CA GLY A 124 37.29 -19.81 -26.35
C GLY A 124 35.98 -20.37 -26.91
N GLU A 125 35.95 -20.97 -28.10
CA GLU A 125 34.70 -21.27 -28.84
C GLU A 125 34.23 -22.74 -28.80
N VAL A 126 34.85 -23.62 -28.00
CA VAL A 126 34.47 -25.06 -27.99
C VAL A 126 34.02 -25.51 -26.60
N GLY A 127 32.71 -25.41 -26.34
CA GLY A 127 32.10 -25.87 -25.10
C GLY A 127 30.59 -26.14 -25.22
N GLY A 128 30.18 -27.21 -25.94
CA GLY A 128 28.81 -27.73 -25.85
C GLY A 128 28.33 -28.65 -26.99
N GLY A 129 28.35 -29.98 -26.78
CA GLY A 129 27.46 -30.92 -27.48
C GLY A 129 26.13 -30.99 -26.73
N VAL A 130 24.93 -31.05 -27.33
CA VAL A 130 24.47 -31.77 -28.53
C VAL A 130 23.59 -30.90 -29.45
N VAL A 131 23.55 -29.57 -29.29
CA VAL A 131 22.86 -28.67 -30.26
C VAL A 131 23.84 -27.84 -31.12
N GLY A 132 25.11 -27.73 -30.73
CA GLY A 132 26.14 -26.98 -31.48
C GLY A 132 26.79 -27.71 -32.67
N ALA A 133 26.43 -28.97 -32.95
CA ALA A 133 27.11 -29.75 -33.99
C ALA A 133 26.54 -29.54 -35.41
N LEU A 134 25.35 -28.96 -35.55
CA LEU A 134 24.71 -28.77 -36.86
C LEU A 134 25.53 -27.87 -37.82
N PRO A 135 26.13 -26.75 -37.37
CA PRO A 135 26.99 -25.93 -38.23
C PRO A 135 28.33 -26.61 -38.58
N LEU A 136 28.92 -27.38 -37.64
CA LEU A 136 30.20 -28.08 -37.83
C LEU A 136 30.07 -29.34 -38.71
N MET A 137 28.94 -30.04 -38.64
CA MET A 137 28.60 -31.16 -39.53
C MET A 137 28.38 -30.71 -40.98
N ALA A 138 27.95 -29.47 -41.19
CA ALA A 138 27.86 -28.85 -42.51
C ALA A 138 29.23 -28.38 -43.03
N ALA A 139 30.11 -27.90 -42.16
CA ALA A 139 31.43 -27.36 -42.53
C ALA A 139 32.51 -28.44 -42.76
N ALA A 140 32.46 -29.57 -42.07
CA ALA A 140 33.43 -30.67 -42.23
C ALA A 140 32.77 -32.06 -42.14
N PRO A 141 31.97 -32.46 -43.16
CA PRO A 141 31.25 -33.73 -43.14
C PRO A 141 32.16 -34.96 -43.00
N ALA A 142 33.41 -34.86 -43.47
CA ALA A 142 34.43 -35.90 -43.41
C ALA A 142 34.94 -36.18 -41.99
N ALA A 143 35.04 -35.17 -41.13
CA ALA A 143 35.54 -35.31 -39.74
C ALA A 143 34.49 -35.95 -38.81
N PHE A 144 33.21 -35.83 -39.16
CA PHE A 144 32.08 -36.41 -38.43
C PHE A 144 31.51 -37.69 -39.09
N GLY A 145 32.19 -38.25 -40.09
CA GLY A 145 31.82 -39.52 -40.71
C GLY A 145 30.64 -39.46 -41.69
N ILE A 146 30.20 -38.26 -42.09
CA ILE A 146 29.04 -38.00 -42.95
C ILE A 146 29.42 -38.01 -44.46
N SER A 147 30.71 -38.05 -44.82
CA SER A 147 31.15 -38.26 -46.21
C SER A 147 32.38 -39.17 -46.34
N GLY A 148 32.56 -39.80 -47.52
CA GLY A 148 33.50 -40.88 -47.83
C GLY A 148 35.00 -40.54 -47.85
N ALA A 149 35.52 -39.82 -46.86
CA ALA A 149 36.94 -39.45 -46.80
C ALA A 149 37.88 -40.63 -46.45
N ALA A 150 39.13 -40.56 -46.91
CA ALA A 150 40.15 -41.60 -46.75
C ALA A 150 40.64 -41.76 -45.29
N LEU A 151 41.03 -43.00 -44.95
CA LEU A 151 41.42 -43.48 -43.60
C LEU A 151 42.37 -42.55 -42.79
N PRO A 152 43.41 -41.92 -43.38
CA PRO A 152 44.37 -41.12 -42.61
C PRO A 152 43.77 -39.84 -42.00
N VAL A 153 42.80 -39.24 -42.69
CA VAL A 153 42.13 -38.02 -42.23
C VAL A 153 41.20 -38.32 -41.04
N ARG A 154 40.62 -39.54 -41.01
CA ARG A 154 39.80 -40.00 -39.88
C ARG A 154 40.66 -40.28 -38.65
N MET A 155 41.84 -40.88 -38.83
CA MET A 155 42.79 -41.14 -37.73
C MET A 155 43.27 -39.85 -37.07
N ALA A 156 43.57 -38.80 -37.86
CA ALA A 156 43.98 -37.50 -37.33
C ALA A 156 42.86 -36.78 -36.57
N ALA A 157 41.62 -36.76 -37.11
CA ALA A 157 40.48 -36.14 -36.44
C ALA A 157 40.08 -36.87 -35.14
N SER A 158 40.17 -38.21 -35.14
CA SER A 158 39.94 -39.04 -33.96
C SER A 158 41.04 -38.91 -32.91
N ALA A 159 42.31 -38.73 -33.32
CA ALA A 159 43.41 -38.43 -32.39
C ALA A 159 43.20 -37.09 -31.67
N VAL A 160 42.80 -36.04 -32.38
CA VAL A 160 42.58 -34.70 -31.80
C VAL A 160 41.37 -34.68 -30.86
N SER A 161 40.27 -35.30 -31.28
CA SER A 161 39.04 -35.39 -30.46
C SER A 161 39.25 -36.29 -29.24
N GLY A 162 39.97 -37.40 -29.42
CA GLY A 162 40.34 -38.32 -28.36
C GLY A 162 41.26 -37.68 -27.33
N SER A 163 42.24 -36.87 -27.76
CA SER A 163 43.10 -36.14 -26.83
C SER A 163 42.35 -35.08 -26.03
N GLY A 164 41.39 -34.37 -26.65
CA GLY A 164 40.58 -33.37 -25.95
C GLY A 164 39.69 -33.99 -24.88
N LEU A 165 39.06 -35.13 -25.19
CA LEU A 165 38.20 -35.85 -24.25
C LEU A 165 38.98 -36.54 -23.13
N GLY A 166 40.13 -37.14 -23.44
CA GLY A 166 41.01 -37.77 -22.45
C GLY A 166 41.65 -36.76 -21.52
N ALA A 167 42.00 -35.56 -22.02
CA ALA A 167 42.47 -34.45 -21.20
C ALA A 167 41.39 -33.94 -20.26
N ALA A 168 40.15 -33.77 -20.76
CA ALA A 168 39.02 -33.30 -19.96
C ALA A 168 38.63 -34.30 -18.86
N ASP A 169 38.58 -35.60 -19.16
CA ASP A 169 38.29 -36.65 -18.16
C ASP A 169 39.38 -36.72 -17.07
N ALA A 170 40.65 -36.63 -17.47
CA ALA A 170 41.76 -36.63 -16.54
C ALA A 170 41.83 -35.34 -15.70
N ALA A 171 41.48 -34.17 -16.26
CA ALA A 171 41.38 -32.91 -15.52
C ALA A 171 40.32 -32.99 -14.40
N VAL A 172 39.17 -33.59 -14.70
CA VAL A 172 38.07 -33.78 -13.75
C VAL A 172 38.43 -34.79 -12.67
N ARG A 173 39.18 -35.85 -13.00
CA ARG A 173 39.53 -36.93 -12.05
C ARG A 173 40.74 -36.64 -11.17
N SER A 174 41.67 -35.82 -11.65
CA SER A 174 42.91 -35.51 -10.93
C SER A 174 42.87 -34.17 -10.20
N GLY A 175 41.77 -33.42 -10.30
CA GLY A 175 41.65 -32.09 -9.70
C GLY A 175 42.52 -31.03 -10.39
N GLY A 176 42.79 -31.21 -11.69
CA GLY A 176 43.60 -30.27 -12.47
C GLY A 176 45.09 -30.56 -12.55
N ASP A 177 45.55 -31.77 -12.16
CA ASP A 177 46.96 -32.14 -12.26
C ASP A 177 47.40 -32.21 -13.74
N LEU A 178 48.29 -31.30 -14.12
CA LEU A 178 48.80 -31.17 -15.49
C LEU A 178 49.49 -32.46 -15.98
N GLY A 179 50.13 -33.22 -15.09
CA GLY A 179 50.76 -34.50 -15.46
C GLY A 179 49.74 -35.59 -15.79
N ALA A 180 48.63 -35.64 -15.05
CA ALA A 180 47.53 -36.56 -15.31
C ALA A 180 46.70 -36.15 -16.53
N ILE A 181 46.53 -34.84 -16.76
CA ILE A 181 45.88 -34.27 -17.94
C ILE A 181 46.66 -34.59 -19.21
N GLU A 182 47.98 -34.42 -19.19
CA GLU A 182 48.85 -34.76 -20.31
C GLU A 182 48.83 -36.26 -20.59
N GLN A 183 48.83 -37.10 -19.54
CA GLN A 183 48.73 -38.55 -19.67
C GLN A 183 47.35 -38.98 -20.20
N GLY A 184 46.27 -38.32 -19.76
CA GLY A 184 44.90 -38.52 -20.27
C GLY A 184 44.75 -38.07 -21.72
N ALA A 185 45.36 -36.95 -22.10
CA ALA A 185 45.43 -36.45 -23.47
C ALA A 185 46.20 -37.41 -24.38
N ALA A 186 47.32 -37.95 -23.90
CA ALA A 186 48.15 -38.90 -24.65
C ALA A 186 47.45 -40.27 -24.83
N ILE A 187 46.78 -40.78 -23.81
CA ILE A 187 45.99 -42.03 -23.89
C ILE A 187 44.78 -41.84 -24.81
N GLY A 188 44.07 -40.72 -24.68
CA GLY A 188 42.94 -40.37 -25.53
C GLY A 188 43.32 -40.14 -26.99
N GLY A 189 44.44 -39.46 -27.25
CA GLY A 189 44.98 -39.26 -28.59
C GLY A 189 45.55 -40.54 -29.20
N GLY A 190 46.20 -41.39 -28.40
CA GLY A 190 46.73 -42.68 -28.82
C GLY A 190 45.64 -43.69 -29.21
N LEU A 191 44.54 -43.74 -28.46
CA LEU A 191 43.37 -44.57 -28.81
C LEU A 191 42.60 -44.02 -30.01
N GLY A 192 42.55 -42.69 -30.17
CA GLY A 192 41.95 -42.02 -31.33
C GLY A 192 42.73 -42.24 -32.64
N ALA A 193 44.04 -42.44 -32.57
CA ALA A 193 44.89 -42.70 -33.73
C ALA A 193 45.03 -44.20 -34.09
N ALA A 194 44.75 -45.12 -33.18
CA ALA A 194 45.15 -46.54 -33.32
C ALA A 194 44.03 -47.48 -33.84
N GLY A 195 43.60 -47.28 -35.08
CA GLY A 195 42.90 -48.32 -35.83
C GLY A 195 43.29 -48.29 -37.30
N PRO A 196 44.10 -49.21 -37.86
CA PRO A 196 44.79 -50.39 -37.30
C PRO A 196 46.32 -50.42 -37.56
N ALA A 197 47.11 -50.95 -36.60
CA ALA A 197 48.33 -51.77 -36.79
C ALA A 197 49.25 -51.67 -35.56
N ILE A 198 49.38 -52.75 -34.77
CA ILE A 198 50.67 -53.22 -34.25
C ILE A 198 50.59 -54.75 -34.16
N GLY A 199 51.46 -55.42 -34.92
CA GLY A 199 51.84 -56.80 -34.72
C GLY A 199 53.22 -56.89 -34.07
N ILE A 200 53.33 -57.82 -33.11
CA ILE A 200 54.48 -58.62 -32.65
C ILE A 200 55.71 -57.89 -32.04
N GLY A 201 56.01 -58.26 -30.79
CA GLY A 201 57.37 -58.24 -30.23
C GLY A 201 57.46 -58.74 -28.77
N VAL A 202 57.99 -59.97 -28.57
CA VAL A 202 58.76 -60.51 -27.40
C VAL A 202 58.05 -60.57 -26.01
N GLY A 203 58.08 -61.60 -25.14
CA GLY A 203 58.72 -62.92 -25.04
C GLY A 203 58.88 -63.36 -23.55
N ARG A 204 58.31 -64.52 -23.14
CA ARG A 204 58.53 -65.37 -21.91
C ARG A 204 58.34 -64.72 -20.50
N VAL A 205 57.80 -65.35 -19.44
CA VAL A 205 58.25 -66.55 -18.68
C VAL A 205 57.13 -67.11 -17.75
N VAL A 206 56.89 -68.43 -17.84
CA VAL A 206 56.58 -69.49 -16.81
C VAL A 206 55.70 -69.15 -15.58
N ARG A 207 54.57 -69.85 -15.39
CA ARG A 207 54.44 -71.02 -14.48
C ARG A 207 53.07 -71.72 -14.57
N ALA A 208 53.09 -72.96 -15.03
CA ALA A 208 52.05 -73.96 -14.74
C ALA A 208 52.47 -74.80 -13.52
N ILE A 209 51.47 -75.46 -12.95
CA ILE A 209 51.46 -76.58 -11.98
C ILE A 209 50.84 -76.19 -10.64
N LYS A 210 49.50 -76.29 -10.61
CA LYS A 210 48.77 -77.10 -9.63
C LYS A 210 47.44 -77.49 -10.26
N GLY A 211 47.09 -78.77 -10.14
CA GLY A 211 45.94 -79.38 -10.77
C GLY A 211 44.67 -78.59 -10.50
N GLY A 212 43.99 -78.23 -11.58
CA GLY A 212 42.67 -77.65 -11.62
C GLY A 212 42.03 -78.10 -12.92
N ASN A 213 40.76 -78.47 -12.88
CA ASN A 213 40.04 -78.94 -14.07
C ASN A 213 40.04 -77.83 -15.14
N PRO A 214 40.16 -78.13 -16.44
CA PRO A 214 40.28 -77.12 -17.51
C PRO A 214 39.11 -76.11 -17.59
N GLY A 215 37.95 -76.40 -17.01
CA GLY A 215 36.86 -75.42 -16.83
C GLY A 215 37.16 -74.31 -15.81
N GLU A 216 37.97 -74.59 -14.78
CA GLU A 216 38.36 -73.67 -13.70
C GLU A 216 39.16 -72.46 -14.23
N HIS A 217 39.90 -72.65 -15.32
CA HIS A 217 40.72 -71.61 -15.94
C HIS A 217 39.89 -70.52 -16.64
N LEU A 218 38.86 -70.87 -17.41
CA LEU A 218 37.94 -69.90 -18.03
C LEU A 218 37.14 -69.10 -16.98
N LEU A 219 36.73 -69.78 -15.91
CA LEU A 219 35.96 -69.22 -14.79
C LEU A 219 36.79 -68.25 -13.93
N ARG A 220 38.07 -68.57 -13.66
CA ARG A 220 38.99 -67.65 -13.00
C ARG A 220 39.43 -66.51 -13.91
N GLU A 221 39.58 -66.73 -15.21
CA GLU A 221 39.97 -65.68 -16.16
C GLU A 221 38.90 -64.58 -16.29
N ALA A 222 37.61 -64.95 -16.18
CA ALA A 222 36.47 -64.05 -16.18
C ALA A 222 36.41 -63.12 -14.95
N THR A 223 37.01 -63.55 -13.84
CA THR A 223 37.03 -62.82 -12.55
C THR A 223 38.43 -62.28 -12.20
N HIS A 224 39.41 -62.52 -13.06
CA HIS A 224 40.79 -62.10 -12.86
C HIS A 224 40.91 -60.56 -12.89
N GLY A 225 41.47 -59.99 -11.82
CA GLY A 225 41.56 -58.55 -11.61
C GLY A 225 40.41 -57.93 -10.80
N LEU A 226 39.43 -58.75 -10.36
CA LEU A 226 38.35 -58.32 -9.47
C LEU A 226 38.66 -58.63 -8.01
N THR A 227 38.37 -57.67 -7.14
CA THR A 227 38.49 -57.80 -5.69
C THR A 227 37.33 -58.58 -5.07
N GLU A 228 37.53 -59.12 -3.86
CA GLU A 228 36.46 -59.80 -3.14
C GLU A 228 35.28 -58.85 -2.83
N SER A 229 35.57 -57.58 -2.54
CA SER A 229 34.56 -56.55 -2.30
C SER A 229 33.73 -56.27 -3.54
N GLU A 230 34.32 -56.27 -4.73
CA GLU A 230 33.59 -56.07 -5.99
C GLU A 230 32.68 -57.27 -6.30
N LEU A 231 33.16 -58.51 -6.09
CA LEU A 231 32.33 -59.72 -6.23
C LEU A 231 31.17 -59.75 -5.21
N ALA A 232 31.43 -59.31 -3.98
CA ALA A 232 30.41 -59.18 -2.94
C ALA A 232 29.38 -58.10 -3.29
N ALA A 233 29.82 -56.96 -3.81
CA ALA A 233 28.95 -55.88 -4.26
C ALA A 233 28.08 -56.32 -5.44
N ALA A 234 28.64 -57.04 -6.42
CA ALA A 234 27.89 -57.61 -7.54
C ALA A 234 26.82 -58.61 -7.06
N GLN A 235 27.14 -59.45 -6.06
CA GLN A 235 26.17 -60.36 -5.46
C GLN A 235 25.06 -59.59 -4.74
N SER A 236 25.42 -58.63 -3.89
CA SER A 236 24.44 -57.78 -3.19
C SER A 236 23.52 -57.03 -4.16
N LEU A 237 24.04 -56.60 -5.31
CA LEU A 237 23.29 -55.95 -6.36
C LEU A 237 22.29 -56.93 -7.00
N ARG A 238 22.69 -58.17 -7.34
CA ARG A 238 21.77 -59.20 -7.86
C ARG A 238 20.70 -59.56 -6.83
N ASP A 239 21.08 -59.75 -5.57
CA ASP A 239 20.15 -60.07 -4.49
C ASP A 239 19.16 -58.91 -4.27
N GLY A 240 19.62 -57.67 -4.35
CA GLY A 240 18.76 -56.47 -4.30
C GLY A 240 17.83 -56.36 -5.53
N ALA A 241 18.32 -56.71 -6.70
CA ALA A 241 17.56 -56.70 -7.95
C ALA A 241 16.44 -57.76 -7.95
N MET A 242 16.72 -58.94 -7.41
CA MET A 242 15.72 -60.02 -7.24
C MET A 242 14.65 -59.68 -6.19
N ASN A 243 15.00 -58.86 -5.19
CA ASN A 243 14.09 -58.37 -4.16
C ASN A 243 13.56 -56.95 -4.44
N SER A 244 13.61 -56.51 -5.70
CA SER A 244 13.17 -55.17 -6.06
C SER A 244 11.66 -54.98 -5.94
N PRO A 245 11.19 -53.77 -5.57
CA PRO A 245 9.78 -53.40 -5.72
C PRO A 245 9.26 -53.70 -7.12
N GLY A 246 8.06 -54.28 -7.22
CA GLY A 246 7.43 -54.59 -8.51
C GLY A 246 7.83 -55.94 -9.09
N GLY A 247 8.74 -56.67 -8.45
CA GLY A 247 9.18 -58.00 -8.84
C GLY A 247 10.67 -58.05 -9.19
N PRO A 248 11.19 -59.25 -9.51
CA PRO A 248 12.61 -59.44 -9.76
C PRO A 248 13.04 -58.76 -11.07
N VAL A 249 14.04 -57.88 -10.99
CA VAL A 249 14.78 -57.38 -12.16
C VAL A 249 16.00 -58.25 -12.32
N ALA A 250 15.95 -59.21 -13.25
CA ALA A 250 17.04 -60.16 -13.38
C ALA A 250 18.28 -59.48 -13.97
N LEU A 251 19.41 -59.49 -13.26
CA LEU A 251 20.70 -59.04 -13.76
C LEU A 251 21.55 -60.23 -14.18
N SER A 252 22.24 -60.12 -15.32
CA SER A 252 23.24 -61.12 -15.72
C SER A 252 24.50 -60.97 -14.86
N VAL A 253 25.37 -61.98 -14.89
CA VAL A 253 26.65 -61.95 -14.16
C VAL A 253 27.51 -60.78 -14.64
N ASP A 254 27.58 -60.53 -15.95
CA ASP A 254 28.36 -59.43 -16.50
C ASP A 254 27.75 -58.05 -16.18
N GLU A 255 26.43 -57.89 -16.22
CA GLU A 255 25.75 -56.65 -15.81
C GLU A 255 26.07 -56.30 -14.35
N ALA A 256 25.93 -57.27 -13.45
CA ALA A 256 26.18 -57.06 -12.03
C ALA A 256 27.66 -56.78 -11.72
N LEU A 257 28.58 -57.48 -12.39
CA LEU A 257 30.01 -57.27 -12.22
C LEU A 257 30.46 -55.92 -12.78
N ASN A 258 29.97 -55.50 -13.94
CA ASN A 258 30.32 -54.20 -14.50
C ASN A 258 29.74 -53.05 -13.68
N ALA A 259 28.51 -53.18 -13.19
CA ALA A 259 27.93 -52.20 -12.27
C ALA A 259 28.73 -52.09 -10.97
N ALA A 260 29.16 -53.21 -10.38
CA ALA A 260 29.93 -53.23 -9.15
C ALA A 260 31.38 -52.71 -9.28
N THR A 261 31.94 -52.75 -10.50
CA THR A 261 33.36 -52.45 -10.75
C THR A 261 33.59 -51.14 -11.52
N GLY A 262 32.51 -50.44 -11.90
CA GLY A 262 32.58 -49.27 -12.77
C GLY A 262 33.03 -49.61 -14.19
N GLY A 263 32.60 -50.75 -14.74
CA GLY A 263 32.89 -51.19 -16.10
C GLY A 263 34.21 -51.94 -16.31
N LYS A 264 34.92 -52.32 -15.24
CA LYS A 264 36.21 -53.04 -15.34
C LYS A 264 36.04 -54.53 -15.68
N ALA A 265 34.85 -55.09 -15.52
CA ALA A 265 34.55 -56.51 -15.79
C ALA A 265 34.35 -56.82 -17.30
N VAL A 266 35.22 -56.26 -18.16
CA VAL A 266 35.13 -56.33 -19.63
C VAL A 266 35.10 -57.78 -20.13
N ARG A 267 35.85 -58.68 -19.47
CA ARG A 267 35.94 -60.10 -19.84
C ARG A 267 34.62 -60.85 -19.64
N ALA A 268 33.90 -60.54 -18.57
CA ALA A 268 32.57 -61.11 -18.32
C ALA A 268 31.58 -60.70 -19.43
N SER A 269 31.61 -59.42 -19.84
CA SER A 269 30.81 -58.94 -20.97
C SER A 269 31.18 -59.60 -22.30
N GLN A 270 32.47 -59.84 -22.54
CA GLN A 270 32.92 -60.56 -23.75
C GLN A 270 32.40 -62.01 -23.77
N LEU A 271 32.39 -62.69 -22.62
CA LEU A 271 31.84 -64.04 -22.50
C LEU A 271 30.31 -64.07 -22.70
N ALA A 272 29.59 -63.15 -22.07
CA ALA A 272 28.15 -62.98 -22.28
C ALA A 272 27.82 -62.66 -23.75
N ARG A 273 28.67 -61.87 -24.43
CA ARG A 273 28.54 -61.56 -25.86
C ARG A 273 28.70 -62.80 -26.73
N VAL A 274 29.72 -63.60 -26.45
CA VAL A 274 30.01 -64.83 -27.20
C VAL A 274 28.85 -65.81 -27.04
N ALA A 275 28.32 -65.96 -25.81
CA ALA A 275 27.16 -66.80 -25.55
C ALA A 275 25.88 -66.31 -26.24
N ALA A 276 25.62 -65.00 -26.24
CA ALA A 276 24.47 -64.42 -26.92
C ALA A 276 24.55 -64.53 -28.46
N ASN A 277 25.76 -64.58 -29.03
CA ASN A 277 26.00 -64.61 -30.48
C ASN A 277 26.38 -66.01 -31.02
N SER A 278 26.46 -67.04 -30.18
CA SER A 278 26.91 -68.39 -30.60
C SER A 278 25.92 -69.15 -31.48
N GLY A 279 24.69 -68.63 -31.65
CA GLY A 279 23.58 -69.34 -32.32
C GLY A 279 22.99 -70.47 -31.46
N GLY A 280 21.81 -70.96 -31.86
CA GLY A 280 21.03 -72.00 -31.18
C GLY A 280 20.72 -71.70 -29.70
N GLU A 281 20.92 -72.67 -28.82
CA GLU A 281 20.40 -72.66 -27.45
C GLU A 281 20.95 -71.53 -26.56
N GLY A 282 22.24 -71.17 -26.70
CA GLY A 282 22.83 -70.02 -26.00
C GLY A 282 22.19 -68.68 -26.40
N SER A 283 21.86 -68.51 -27.69
CA SER A 283 21.11 -67.34 -28.16
C SER A 283 19.64 -67.37 -27.71
N ARG A 284 19.05 -68.55 -27.53
CA ARG A 284 17.68 -68.71 -26.99
C ARG A 284 17.62 -68.29 -25.52
N ILE A 285 18.55 -68.78 -24.69
CA ILE A 285 18.65 -68.41 -23.27
C ILE A 285 18.86 -66.91 -23.09
N ALA A 286 19.82 -66.32 -23.82
CA ALA A 286 20.04 -64.88 -23.80
C ALA A 286 18.82 -64.11 -24.32
N GLY A 287 18.19 -64.60 -25.39
CA GLY A 287 16.97 -64.01 -25.96
C GLY A 287 15.80 -63.98 -24.98
N GLU A 288 15.54 -65.10 -24.30
CA GLU A 288 14.48 -65.23 -23.29
C GLU A 288 14.75 -64.36 -22.07
N PHE A 289 15.99 -64.34 -21.58
CA PHE A 289 16.43 -63.50 -20.47
C PHE A 289 16.18 -62.01 -20.76
N TYR A 290 16.56 -61.53 -21.94
CA TYR A 290 16.38 -60.14 -22.34
C TYR A 290 14.95 -59.81 -22.80
N ALA A 291 14.18 -60.78 -23.29
CA ALA A 291 12.78 -60.57 -23.69
C ALA A 291 11.87 -60.24 -22.50
N ALA A 292 12.17 -60.77 -21.31
CA ALA A 292 11.45 -60.44 -20.08
C ALA A 292 11.80 -59.05 -19.51
N ARG A 293 12.94 -58.46 -19.92
CA ARG A 293 13.48 -57.23 -19.31
C ARG A 293 12.56 -56.01 -19.43
N PRO A 294 11.92 -55.70 -20.57
CA PRO A 294 11.05 -54.52 -20.67
C PRO A 294 9.89 -54.57 -19.66
N ALA A 295 9.27 -55.74 -19.48
CA ALA A 295 8.21 -55.91 -18.49
C ALA A 295 8.73 -55.82 -17.04
N GLN A 296 9.93 -56.34 -16.76
CA GLN A 296 10.56 -56.20 -15.45
C GLN A 296 10.87 -54.73 -15.12
N VAL A 297 11.38 -53.97 -16.09
CA VAL A 297 11.67 -52.53 -15.93
C VAL A 297 10.38 -51.71 -15.77
N ASP A 298 9.33 -52.03 -16.53
CA ASP A 298 8.01 -51.39 -16.39
C ASP A 298 7.38 -51.65 -15.02
N ASN A 299 7.38 -52.90 -14.56
CA ASN A 299 6.86 -53.24 -13.23
C ASN A 299 7.68 -52.58 -12.11
N ALA A 300 9.01 -52.54 -12.24
CA ALA A 300 9.90 -51.86 -11.30
C ALA A 300 9.66 -50.34 -11.27
N GLY A 301 9.46 -49.71 -12.44
CA GLY A 301 9.12 -48.29 -12.57
C GLY A 301 7.78 -47.96 -11.91
N ARG A 302 6.72 -48.73 -12.18
CA ARG A 302 5.41 -48.52 -11.54
C ARG A 302 5.47 -48.66 -10.03
N ALA A 303 6.15 -49.71 -9.55
CA ALA A 303 6.31 -49.93 -8.11
C ALA A 303 7.18 -48.84 -7.43
N LEU A 304 8.04 -48.14 -8.20
CA LEU A 304 8.72 -46.95 -7.71
C LEU A 304 7.73 -45.81 -7.46
N PHE A 305 6.86 -45.53 -8.44
CA PHE A 305 5.88 -44.44 -8.33
C PHE A 305 4.94 -44.65 -7.15
N ASP A 306 4.48 -45.88 -6.94
CA ASP A 306 3.60 -46.24 -5.83
C ASP A 306 4.26 -46.08 -4.45
N ARG A 307 5.59 -46.19 -4.36
CA ARG A 307 6.32 -45.91 -3.11
C ARG A 307 6.47 -44.43 -2.80
N ILE A 308 6.44 -43.56 -3.81
CA ILE A 308 6.53 -42.11 -3.61
C ILE A 308 5.18 -41.56 -3.15
N GLY A 309 4.09 -42.04 -3.74
CA GLY A 309 2.73 -41.69 -3.34
C GLY A 309 1.70 -42.44 -4.17
N ALA A 310 0.44 -42.44 -3.72
CA ALA A 310 -0.67 -42.98 -4.51
C ALA A 310 -0.89 -42.13 -5.78
N GLU A 311 -1.50 -42.73 -6.80
CA GLU A 311 -1.89 -42.01 -8.01
C GLU A 311 -2.88 -40.87 -7.65
N PRO A 312 -2.67 -39.65 -8.18
CA PRO A 312 -3.55 -38.54 -7.87
C PRO A 312 -4.96 -38.83 -8.39
N ALA A 313 -5.95 -38.88 -7.48
CA ALA A 313 -7.35 -39.16 -7.82
C ALA A 313 -7.97 -38.14 -8.80
N SER A 314 -7.34 -36.97 -8.97
CA SER A 314 -7.76 -35.92 -9.90
C SER A 314 -6.55 -35.18 -10.47
N PRO A 315 -6.01 -35.60 -11.63
CA PRO A 315 -4.84 -34.96 -12.25
C PRO A 315 -5.02 -33.46 -12.54
N THR A 316 -6.26 -33.04 -12.80
CA THR A 316 -6.61 -31.62 -13.04
C THR A 316 -6.63 -30.77 -11.78
N GLY A 317 -6.87 -31.36 -10.60
CA GLY A 317 -6.89 -30.67 -9.31
C GLY A 317 -5.49 -30.43 -8.73
N LEU A 318 -4.53 -31.31 -9.07
CA LEU A 318 -3.18 -31.29 -8.53
C LEU A 318 -2.47 -29.92 -8.67
N GLY A 319 -2.66 -29.24 -9.80
CA GLY A 319 -2.07 -27.91 -10.02
C GLY A 319 -2.56 -26.87 -9.01
N PHE A 320 -3.85 -26.89 -8.67
CA PHE A 320 -4.43 -26.00 -7.66
C PHE A 320 -4.01 -26.37 -6.24
N ASP A 321 -3.93 -27.66 -5.93
CA ASP A 321 -3.50 -28.15 -4.61
C ASP A 321 -2.03 -27.76 -4.35
N VAL A 322 -1.15 -28.02 -5.33
CA VAL A 322 0.27 -27.63 -5.29
C VAL A 322 0.41 -26.11 -5.17
N GLN A 323 -0.34 -25.34 -5.97
CA GLN A 323 -0.31 -23.88 -5.89
C GLN A 323 -0.77 -23.39 -4.51
N THR A 324 -1.83 -23.96 -3.95
CA THR A 324 -2.39 -23.58 -2.66
C THR A 324 -1.39 -23.87 -1.54
N ALA A 325 -0.80 -25.08 -1.54
CA ALA A 325 0.24 -25.47 -0.59
C ALA A 325 1.48 -24.56 -0.71
N ALA A 326 1.89 -24.22 -1.94
CA ALA A 326 3.00 -23.30 -2.18
C ALA A 326 2.70 -21.88 -1.66
N ARG A 327 1.50 -21.34 -1.93
CA ARG A 327 1.07 -20.02 -1.44
C ARG A 327 1.06 -19.98 0.09
N GLN A 328 0.58 -21.02 0.76
CA GLN A 328 0.64 -21.13 2.22
C GLN A 328 2.10 -21.19 2.71
N GLY A 329 2.95 -21.97 2.04
CA GLY A 329 4.38 -22.03 2.33
C GLY A 329 5.09 -20.68 2.20
N VAL A 330 4.81 -19.93 1.13
CA VAL A 330 5.32 -18.57 0.92
C VAL A 330 4.89 -17.65 2.06
N MET A 331 3.63 -17.70 2.49
CA MET A 331 3.13 -16.87 3.58
C MET A 331 3.73 -17.22 4.96
N GLN A 332 4.20 -18.45 5.15
CA GLN A 332 4.86 -18.92 6.38
C GLN A 332 6.35 -18.60 6.44
N THR A 333 6.95 -18.10 5.34
CA THR A 333 8.34 -17.63 5.36
C THR A 333 8.51 -16.41 6.27
N PRO A 334 9.71 -16.16 6.82
CA PRO A 334 10.00 -14.92 7.54
C PRO A 334 9.66 -13.66 6.73
N GLU A 335 9.92 -13.69 5.42
CA GLU A 335 9.60 -12.60 4.51
C GLU A 335 8.08 -12.45 4.30
N GLY A 336 7.35 -13.57 4.17
CA GLY A 336 5.89 -13.58 4.01
C GLY A 336 5.17 -13.05 5.25
N THR A 337 5.62 -13.47 6.42
CA THR A 337 5.10 -12.96 7.70
C THR A 337 5.44 -11.48 7.89
N ALA A 338 6.67 -11.05 7.57
CA ALA A 338 7.06 -9.64 7.61
C ALA A 338 6.21 -8.78 6.65
N LEU A 339 5.92 -9.26 5.43
CA LEU A 339 5.06 -8.55 4.48
C LEU A 339 3.62 -8.47 4.99
N SER A 340 3.09 -9.56 5.56
CA SER A 340 1.75 -9.59 6.16
C SER A 340 1.62 -8.57 7.30
N GLN A 341 2.60 -8.55 8.21
CA GLN A 341 2.66 -7.60 9.33
C GLN A 341 2.80 -6.16 8.84
N ALA A 342 3.67 -5.92 7.85
CA ALA A 342 3.86 -4.58 7.29
C ALA A 342 2.58 -4.07 6.61
N ARG A 343 1.88 -4.92 5.84
CA ARG A 343 0.58 -4.59 5.23
C ARG A 343 -0.48 -4.30 6.29
N ALA A 344 -0.57 -5.11 7.34
CA ALA A 344 -1.50 -4.88 8.45
C ALA A 344 -1.24 -3.53 9.14
N ALA A 345 0.03 -3.15 9.33
CA ALA A 345 0.40 -1.85 9.90
C ALA A 345 -0.04 -0.67 9.01
N THR A 346 0.02 -0.82 7.68
CA THR A 346 -0.43 0.23 6.74
C THR A 346 -1.93 0.48 6.72
N GLY A 347 -2.73 -0.44 7.28
CA GLY A 347 -4.18 -0.28 7.42
C GLY A 347 -4.94 -0.24 6.08
N PRO A 348 -6.27 -0.09 6.12
CA PRO A 348 -7.09 0.03 4.92
C PRO A 348 -6.86 1.39 4.22
N ARG A 349 -7.04 1.39 2.90
CA ARG A 349 -7.10 2.60 2.08
C ARG A 349 -8.26 3.49 2.54
N ILE A 350 -8.03 4.80 2.62
CA ILE A 350 -9.08 5.78 2.96
C ILE A 350 -9.29 6.79 1.84
N THR A 351 -10.53 7.21 1.65
CA THR A 351 -10.86 8.23 0.64
C THR A 351 -10.45 9.63 1.12
N PRO A 352 -10.23 10.58 0.19
CA PRO A 352 -9.99 11.99 0.57
C PRO A 352 -11.10 12.55 1.45
N GLU A 353 -12.36 12.20 1.15
CA GLU A 353 -13.52 12.65 1.92
C GLU A 353 -13.51 12.10 3.36
N GLN A 354 -13.18 10.81 3.55
CA GLN A 354 -13.08 10.21 4.88
C GLN A 354 -11.99 10.89 5.72
N ALA A 355 -10.80 11.07 5.15
CA ALA A 355 -9.72 11.79 5.82
C ALA A 355 -10.12 13.24 6.15
N GLY A 356 -10.72 13.92 5.18
CA GLY A 356 -11.14 15.30 5.29
C GLY A 356 -12.16 15.55 6.39
N ARG A 357 -13.18 14.69 6.51
CA ARG A 357 -14.19 14.81 7.58
C ARG A 357 -13.56 14.72 8.97
N THR A 358 -12.62 13.79 9.17
CA THR A 358 -11.91 13.65 10.45
C THR A 358 -11.01 14.85 10.74
N ILE A 359 -10.19 15.27 9.78
CA ILE A 359 -9.29 16.41 9.90
C ILE A 359 -10.09 17.68 10.22
N GLN A 360 -11.11 17.95 9.42
CA GLN A 360 -11.93 19.14 9.51
C GLN A 360 -12.73 19.19 10.81
N GLY A 361 -13.28 18.05 11.25
CA GLY A 361 -14.03 17.96 12.50
C GLY A 361 -13.15 18.25 13.73
N GLU A 362 -11.96 17.64 13.81
CA GLU A 362 -11.08 17.84 14.97
C GLU A 362 -10.44 19.23 14.99
N LEU A 363 -9.93 19.72 13.85
CA LEU A 363 -9.36 21.06 13.77
C LEU A 363 -10.39 22.13 14.11
N ARG A 364 -11.65 21.92 13.73
CA ARG A 364 -12.73 22.80 14.14
C ARG A 364 -12.97 22.75 15.64
N GLY A 365 -12.97 21.56 16.24
CA GLY A 365 -13.07 21.43 17.70
C GLY A 365 -11.93 22.15 18.44
N VAL A 366 -10.72 22.12 17.89
CA VAL A 366 -9.58 22.90 18.43
C VAL A 366 -9.84 24.40 18.31
N ALA A 367 -10.24 24.88 17.13
CA ALA A 367 -10.53 26.30 16.90
C ALA A 367 -11.66 26.82 17.80
N ASP A 368 -12.79 26.10 17.84
CA ASP A 368 -13.95 26.43 18.67
C ASP A 368 -13.58 26.41 20.17
N GLY A 369 -12.72 25.48 20.60
CA GLY A 369 -12.22 25.41 21.98
C GLY A 369 -11.28 26.56 22.35
N LEU A 370 -10.42 27.00 21.42
CA LEU A 370 -9.58 28.18 21.61
C LEU A 370 -10.42 29.47 21.67
N GLU A 371 -11.42 29.58 20.79
CA GLU A 371 -12.36 30.70 20.77
C GLU A 371 -13.16 30.79 22.07
N ALA A 372 -13.68 29.66 22.56
CA ALA A 372 -14.40 29.61 23.83
C ALA A 372 -13.54 30.05 25.02
N ARG A 373 -12.26 29.65 25.06
CA ARG A 373 -11.32 30.11 26.10
C ARG A 373 -11.06 31.61 26.01
N ARG A 374 -10.83 32.13 24.79
CA ARG A 374 -10.65 33.56 24.56
C ARG A 374 -11.88 34.33 25.04
N ALA A 375 -13.07 33.92 24.63
CA ALA A 375 -14.33 34.57 25.00
C ALA A 375 -14.58 34.54 26.51
N ALA A 376 -14.37 33.38 27.16
CA ALA A 376 -14.55 33.26 28.61
C ALA A 376 -13.60 34.17 29.40
N GLN A 377 -12.33 34.28 28.97
CA GLN A 377 -11.37 35.19 29.60
C GLN A 377 -11.73 36.66 29.33
N ALA A 378 -12.12 36.98 28.10
CA ALA A 378 -12.58 38.32 27.73
C ALA A 378 -13.79 38.75 28.57
N ASP A 379 -14.75 37.87 28.79
CA ASP A 379 -15.93 38.16 29.60
C ASP A 379 -15.58 38.48 31.06
N ILE A 380 -14.55 37.83 31.61
CA ILE A 380 -14.04 38.11 32.96
C ILE A 380 -13.36 39.48 32.98
N ASP A 381 -12.43 39.71 32.04
CA ASP A 381 -11.61 40.91 32.02
C ASP A 381 -12.44 42.17 31.71
N TYR A 382 -13.33 42.12 30.72
CA TYR A 382 -14.24 43.23 30.41
C TYR A 382 -15.35 43.40 31.46
N ARG A 383 -15.66 42.38 32.28
CA ARG A 383 -16.54 42.58 33.45
C ARG A 383 -15.81 43.35 34.54
N ALA A 384 -14.54 43.05 34.80
CA ALA A 384 -13.72 43.83 35.72
C ALA A 384 -13.56 45.28 35.23
N ALA A 385 -13.33 45.48 33.94
CA ALA A 385 -13.23 46.80 33.33
C ALA A 385 -14.51 47.63 33.47
N ARG A 386 -15.69 47.01 33.34
CA ARG A 386 -16.98 47.68 33.56
C ARG A 386 -17.22 48.06 35.02
N ALA A 387 -16.58 47.38 35.96
CA ALA A 387 -16.66 47.65 37.40
C ALA A 387 -15.58 48.62 37.91
N ALA A 388 -14.77 49.20 37.02
CA ALA A 388 -13.72 50.16 37.38
C ALA A 388 -14.31 51.38 38.12
N PRO A 389 -13.58 51.98 39.07
CA PRO A 389 -14.08 53.13 39.81
C PRO A 389 -14.19 54.38 38.93
N GLU A 390 -15.20 55.22 39.19
CA GLU A 390 -15.38 56.51 38.54
C GLU A 390 -14.36 57.51 39.09
N THR A 391 -13.30 57.77 38.33
CA THR A 391 -12.18 58.64 38.74
C THR A 391 -11.96 59.84 37.83
N VAL A 392 -12.63 59.87 36.68
CA VAL A 392 -12.50 60.93 35.68
C VAL A 392 -13.62 61.95 35.90
N GLY A 393 -13.26 63.18 36.27
CA GLY A 393 -14.19 64.29 36.42
C GLY A 393 -14.26 65.16 35.16
N ILE A 394 -15.47 65.47 34.71
CA ILE A 394 -15.73 66.47 33.66
C ILE A 394 -16.52 67.63 34.27
N GLU A 395 -15.98 68.85 34.16
CA GLU A 395 -16.67 70.07 34.55
C GLU A 395 -17.85 70.36 33.61
N ARG A 396 -19.04 70.56 34.19
CA ARG A 396 -20.24 71.09 33.52
C ARG A 396 -20.81 72.24 34.32
N THR A 397 -21.66 73.05 33.71
CA THR A 397 -22.43 74.09 34.40
C THR A 397 -23.81 73.54 34.73
N THR A 398 -24.20 73.57 36.01
CA THR A 398 -25.53 73.20 36.48
C THR A 398 -26.22 74.44 37.04
N THR A 399 -27.48 74.67 36.68
CA THR A 399 -28.27 75.78 37.20
C THR A 399 -28.85 75.39 38.57
N VAL A 400 -28.51 76.13 39.63
CA VAL A 400 -29.00 75.91 41.00
C VAL A 400 -29.83 77.11 41.45
N GLU A 401 -30.96 76.84 42.10
CA GLU A 401 -31.80 77.88 42.72
C GLU A 401 -31.38 78.13 44.18
N ARG A 402 -31.00 79.38 44.50
CA ARG A 402 -30.63 79.83 45.87
C ARG A 402 -31.66 80.84 46.39
N PRO A 403 -32.05 80.82 47.69
CA PRO A 403 -32.83 81.91 48.27
C PRO A 403 -32.00 83.20 48.37
N GLY A 404 -32.49 84.30 47.79
CA GLY A 404 -31.80 85.59 47.75
C GLY A 404 -31.96 86.44 49.02
N GLU A 405 -31.08 87.43 49.23
CA GLU A 405 -31.21 88.46 50.28
C GLU A 405 -32.45 89.34 50.06
N PRO A 406 -33.11 89.85 51.11
CA PRO A 406 -34.36 90.60 51.00
C PRO A 406 -34.11 91.98 50.36
N ILE A 407 -34.35 92.05 49.05
CA ILE A 407 -34.36 93.31 48.29
C ILE A 407 -35.79 93.86 48.28
N VAL A 408 -35.95 95.09 48.78
CA VAL A 408 -37.20 95.86 48.71
C VAL A 408 -37.28 96.54 47.34
N THR A 409 -38.10 95.99 46.44
CA THR A 409 -38.55 96.66 45.20
C THR A 409 -39.91 96.09 44.72
N PRO A 410 -40.70 96.87 43.97
CA PRO A 410 -42.17 96.78 43.90
C PRO A 410 -42.71 95.62 43.05
N GLN A 411 -43.94 95.19 43.40
CA GLN A 411 -44.67 94.04 42.84
C GLN A 411 -44.76 94.01 41.31
N GLN A 412 -44.53 92.83 40.72
CA GLN A 412 -45.20 92.43 39.49
C GLN A 412 -46.42 91.56 39.83
N TYR A 413 -47.59 92.15 39.56
CA TYR A 413 -48.88 91.54 39.23
C TYR A 413 -49.72 90.92 40.36
N SER A 414 -50.21 91.77 41.25
CA SER A 414 -51.56 91.60 41.80
C SER A 414 -52.58 91.90 40.69
N ARG A 415 -53.42 90.91 40.32
CA ARG A 415 -54.42 91.06 39.24
C ARG A 415 -55.32 92.27 39.52
N PRO A 416 -55.37 93.28 38.61
CA PRO A 416 -56.27 94.41 38.76
C PRO A 416 -57.71 93.92 38.71
N GLN A 417 -58.52 94.33 39.69
CA GLN A 417 -59.96 94.09 39.67
C GLN A 417 -60.64 95.18 38.85
N PHE A 418 -61.62 94.80 38.05
CA PHE A 418 -62.31 95.70 37.13
C PHE A 418 -63.80 95.84 37.50
N ALA A 419 -64.39 96.99 37.19
CA ALA A 419 -65.83 97.20 37.31
C ALA A 419 -66.62 96.41 36.26
N ASP A 420 -67.89 96.13 36.54
CA ASP A 420 -68.76 95.32 35.64
C ASP A 420 -68.93 95.94 34.24
N GLY A 421 -68.68 97.24 34.08
CA GLY A 421 -68.67 97.96 32.80
C GLY A 421 -67.30 98.04 32.11
N ALA A 422 -66.27 97.34 32.61
CA ALA A 422 -64.94 97.34 32.02
C ALA A 422 -64.89 96.57 30.69
N PRO A 423 -64.00 96.93 29.75
CA PRO A 423 -63.80 96.16 28.54
C PRO A 423 -63.48 94.69 28.84
N ALA A 424 -64.12 93.79 28.10
CA ALA A 424 -63.89 92.36 28.24
C ALA A 424 -62.48 91.99 27.73
N PRO A 425 -61.80 91.01 28.35
CA PRO A 425 -60.48 90.56 27.89
C PRO A 425 -60.54 90.04 26.45
N LEU A 426 -59.37 89.93 25.82
CA LEU A 426 -59.22 89.34 24.49
C LEU A 426 -59.72 87.89 24.53
N GLY A 427 -60.73 87.56 23.72
CA GLY A 427 -61.27 86.20 23.59
C GLY A 427 -60.38 85.29 22.73
N PRO A 428 -60.57 83.97 22.75
CA PRO A 428 -59.84 83.05 21.88
C PRO A 428 -60.13 83.31 20.39
N PRO A 429 -59.23 82.91 19.47
CA PRO A 429 -59.42 83.08 18.02
C PRO A 429 -60.71 82.41 17.52
N PRO A 430 -61.45 83.04 16.58
CA PRO A 430 -62.68 82.50 16.01
C PRO A 430 -62.36 81.18 15.29
N GLY A 431 -62.99 80.11 15.76
CA GLY A 431 -62.71 78.73 15.32
C GLY A 431 -62.42 77.76 16.47
N ARG A 432 -62.14 78.27 17.68
CA ARG A 432 -62.23 77.48 18.92
C ARG A 432 -63.39 78.00 19.77
N ALA A 433 -64.58 77.45 19.52
CA ALA A 433 -65.69 77.58 20.45
C ALA A 433 -65.50 76.60 21.60
N ASP A 434 -65.67 77.09 22.83
CA ASP A 434 -65.80 76.29 24.03
C ASP A 434 -66.97 75.30 23.89
N GLY A 435 -66.73 74.03 24.21
CA GLY A 435 -67.63 73.18 25.00
C GLY A 435 -69.09 72.97 24.59
N ALA A 436 -69.50 73.19 23.33
CA ALA A 436 -70.80 72.74 22.84
C ALA A 436 -70.63 71.40 22.09
N ILE A 437 -71.42 70.40 22.51
CA ILE A 437 -71.50 69.05 21.93
C ILE A 437 -71.62 69.16 20.39
N GLN A 438 -70.51 68.94 19.69
CA GLN A 438 -70.53 68.70 18.26
C GLN A 438 -71.09 67.30 18.04
N GLU A 439 -72.19 67.21 17.29
CA GLU A 439 -72.67 65.97 16.72
C GLU A 439 -71.49 65.17 16.15
N ALA A 440 -71.45 63.87 16.48
CA ALA A 440 -70.36 62.97 16.16
C ALA A 440 -70.04 63.00 14.66
N GLY A 441 -68.95 63.68 14.29
CA GLY A 441 -68.38 63.56 12.95
C GLY A 441 -67.97 62.11 12.66
N PRO A 442 -67.85 61.73 11.36
CA PRO A 442 -67.48 60.37 10.99
C PRO A 442 -66.16 59.98 11.66
N VAL A 443 -66.17 58.84 12.36
CA VAL A 443 -64.99 58.29 13.05
C VAL A 443 -64.00 57.78 11.99
N SER A 444 -62.69 57.85 12.26
CA SER A 444 -61.70 57.25 11.35
C SER A 444 -61.67 55.72 11.51
N LEU A 445 -61.27 55.02 10.46
CA LEU A 445 -61.29 53.55 10.40
C LEU A 445 -60.49 52.90 11.54
N GLY A 446 -59.28 53.39 11.82
CA GLY A 446 -58.42 52.87 12.89
C GLY A 446 -59.00 53.11 14.28
N ARG A 447 -59.65 54.26 14.50
CA ARG A 447 -60.34 54.57 15.76
C ARG A 447 -61.57 53.69 15.95
N PHE A 448 -62.35 53.49 14.88
CA PHE A 448 -63.52 52.61 14.90
C PHE A 448 -63.14 51.16 15.24
N ILE A 449 -62.04 50.65 14.67
CA ILE A 449 -61.56 49.29 14.92
C ILE A 449 -61.01 49.14 16.34
N ALA A 450 -60.21 50.10 16.82
CA ALA A 450 -59.69 50.08 18.19
C ALA A 450 -60.82 50.13 19.23
N GLN A 451 -61.89 50.88 18.97
CA GLN A 451 -63.06 50.97 19.85
C GLN A 451 -63.90 49.66 19.87
N ASN A 452 -63.97 48.92 18.76
CA ASN A 452 -64.91 47.80 18.60
C ASN A 452 -64.29 46.39 18.74
N GLY A 453 -63.07 46.28 19.26
CA GLY A 453 -62.45 45.00 19.62
C GLY A 453 -61.07 44.75 19.02
N GLY A 454 -60.64 45.52 18.02
CA GLY A 454 -59.34 45.38 17.36
C GLY A 454 -59.25 44.17 16.40
N LEU A 455 -58.18 44.16 15.60
CA LEU A 455 -57.83 43.07 14.68
C LEU A 455 -57.05 41.96 15.43
N PRO A 456 -57.15 40.70 14.99
CA PRO A 456 -56.45 39.60 15.63
C PRO A 456 -54.96 39.73 15.35
N LEU A 457 -54.13 39.40 16.34
CA LEU A 457 -52.69 39.56 16.27
C LEU A 457 -52.03 38.35 15.57
N GLU A 458 -52.49 38.05 14.35
CA GLU A 458 -52.11 36.84 13.60
C GLU A 458 -51.95 37.16 12.10
N GLY A 459 -51.17 36.33 11.39
CA GLY A 459 -51.00 36.43 9.94
C GLY A 459 -50.51 37.80 9.45
N ASP A 460 -51.13 38.30 8.37
CA ASP A 460 -50.75 39.53 7.68
C ASP A 460 -50.91 40.81 8.53
N VAL A 461 -51.72 40.77 9.59
CA VAL A 461 -51.89 41.88 10.54
C VAL A 461 -50.63 42.07 11.39
N LEU A 462 -49.95 40.97 11.75
CA LEU A 462 -48.70 41.01 12.51
C LEU A 462 -47.54 41.50 11.62
N ALA A 463 -47.52 41.07 10.36
CA ALA A 463 -46.51 41.48 9.37
C ALA A 463 -46.55 42.98 9.03
N THR A 464 -47.68 43.66 9.28
CA THR A 464 -47.88 45.08 8.97
C THR A 464 -47.69 46.02 10.16
N ASP A 465 -47.13 45.51 11.28
CA ASP A 465 -46.82 46.29 12.49
C ASP A 465 -48.02 47.04 13.13
N LEU A 466 -49.26 46.66 12.80
CA LEU A 466 -50.48 47.31 13.32
C LEU A 466 -50.67 47.13 14.84
N HIS A 467 -49.96 46.19 15.45
CA HIS A 467 -49.89 46.02 16.91
C HIS A 467 -49.16 47.18 17.61
N LYS A 468 -48.38 47.98 16.87
CA LYS A 468 -47.73 49.22 17.34
C LYS A 468 -48.56 50.47 17.04
N PHE A 469 -49.62 50.35 16.24
CA PHE A 469 -50.49 51.47 15.90
C PHE A 469 -51.50 51.72 17.04
N GLY A 470 -51.11 52.56 17.98
CA GLY A 470 -51.91 52.93 19.16
C GLY A 470 -52.80 54.14 18.91
N ILE A 471 -54.10 54.00 19.20
CA ILE A 471 -55.03 55.13 19.21
C ILE A 471 -55.13 55.65 20.64
N PRO A 472 -54.82 56.94 20.90
CA PRO A 472 -54.89 57.53 22.23
C PRO A 472 -56.25 57.29 22.89
N GLY A 473 -56.23 56.69 24.08
CA GLY A 473 -57.42 56.39 24.88
C GLY A 473 -58.22 55.14 24.49
N LEU A 474 -57.87 54.43 23.41
CA LEU A 474 -58.62 53.26 22.91
C LEU A 474 -57.75 52.00 22.71
N GLY A 475 -56.42 52.12 22.85
CA GLY A 475 -55.47 51.01 22.71
C GLY A 475 -55.04 50.76 21.26
N ASN A 476 -54.33 49.64 21.04
CA ASN A 476 -53.77 49.31 19.73
C ASN A 476 -54.81 48.72 18.79
N VAL A 477 -54.69 49.04 17.50
CA VAL A 477 -55.62 48.58 16.45
C VAL A 477 -55.58 47.06 16.29
N ALA A 478 -54.43 46.41 16.53
CA ALA A 478 -54.31 44.95 16.60
C ALA A 478 -53.91 44.48 18.01
N ARG A 479 -54.57 43.44 18.53
CA ARG A 479 -54.33 42.91 19.89
C ARG A 479 -54.64 41.42 20.05
N PRO A 480 -54.04 40.73 21.04
CA PRO A 480 -54.37 39.34 21.36
C PRO A 480 -55.84 39.25 21.79
N GLY A 481 -56.70 38.63 20.97
CA GLY A 481 -58.16 38.58 21.16
C GLY A 481 -58.99 39.48 20.22
N GLY A 482 -58.37 40.08 19.20
CA GLY A 482 -59.10 40.79 18.16
C GLY A 482 -60.01 39.88 17.31
N LYS A 483 -61.01 40.48 16.66
CA LYS A 483 -62.07 39.75 15.93
C LYS A 483 -61.64 39.47 14.48
N SER A 484 -62.05 38.34 13.91
CA SER A 484 -61.59 37.93 12.56
C SER A 484 -61.99 38.92 11.47
N ILE A 485 -61.08 39.12 10.50
CA ILE A 485 -61.29 40.08 9.40
C ILE A 485 -62.40 39.60 8.46
N ASP A 486 -62.35 38.33 8.07
CA ASP A 486 -63.25 37.82 7.02
C ASP A 486 -64.69 37.55 7.46
N ASN A 487 -64.95 37.34 8.75
CA ASN A 487 -66.32 37.15 9.26
C ASN A 487 -66.85 38.42 9.94
N PHE A 488 -66.22 38.86 11.03
CA PHE A 488 -66.77 39.95 11.83
C PHE A 488 -66.55 41.32 11.19
N TRP A 489 -65.32 41.65 10.78
CA TRP A 489 -65.03 43.00 10.27
C TRP A 489 -65.53 43.23 8.86
N ARG A 490 -65.58 42.20 8.01
CA ARG A 490 -66.21 42.28 6.68
C ARG A 490 -67.64 42.80 6.77
N GLU A 491 -68.49 42.14 7.56
CA GLU A 491 -69.89 42.55 7.72
C GLU A 491 -69.99 43.92 8.37
N ARG A 492 -69.24 44.13 9.47
CA ARG A 492 -69.32 45.36 10.25
C ARG A 492 -68.83 46.61 9.50
N LEU A 493 -67.78 46.50 8.68
CA LEU A 493 -67.24 47.64 7.94
C LEU A 493 -68.05 47.98 6.69
N ILE A 494 -68.76 47.00 6.11
CA ILE A 494 -69.74 47.25 5.05
C ILE A 494 -70.98 47.91 5.64
N GLU A 495 -71.50 47.39 6.74
CA GLU A 495 -72.66 47.94 7.45
C GLU A 495 -72.46 49.40 7.86
N GLU A 496 -71.27 49.71 8.37
CA GLU A 496 -70.90 51.06 8.84
C GLU A 496 -70.37 51.96 7.70
N GLY A 497 -70.44 51.48 6.45
CA GLY A 497 -70.18 52.27 5.26
C GLY A 497 -68.70 52.53 4.93
N TYR A 498 -67.74 51.92 5.62
CA TYR A 498 -66.31 52.05 5.27
C TYR A 498 -65.95 51.30 3.97
N PHE A 499 -66.73 50.27 3.64
CA PHE A 499 -66.66 49.54 2.36
C PHE A 499 -68.02 49.50 1.67
N ARG A 500 -68.02 49.40 0.33
CA ARG A 500 -69.26 49.19 -0.45
C ARG A 500 -69.80 47.78 -0.22
N PRO A 501 -71.13 47.57 -0.25
CA PRO A 501 -71.73 46.23 -0.24
C PRO A 501 -71.20 45.35 -1.37
N ASP A 502 -70.95 44.08 -1.07
CA ASP A 502 -70.48 43.11 -2.06
C ASP A 502 -71.63 42.74 -3.01
N ALA A 503 -71.46 42.96 -4.32
CA ALA A 503 -72.49 42.67 -5.32
C ALA A 503 -72.77 41.17 -5.49
N ASP A 504 -71.80 40.31 -5.14
CA ASP A 504 -71.79 38.87 -5.46
C ASP A 504 -71.67 37.96 -4.20
N GLY A 505 -72.00 38.45 -3.00
CA GLY A 505 -72.01 37.63 -1.78
C GLY A 505 -70.63 37.29 -1.18
N GLY A 506 -69.59 38.08 -1.49
CA GLY A 506 -68.34 38.14 -0.71
C GLY A 506 -67.17 37.25 -1.14
N MET A 507 -67.35 36.35 -2.12
CA MET A 507 -66.31 35.36 -2.47
C MET A 507 -65.17 35.88 -3.37
N ALA A 508 -65.37 36.99 -4.09
CA ALA A 508 -64.39 37.49 -5.07
C ALA A 508 -63.52 38.68 -4.57
N ARG A 509 -63.88 39.30 -3.43
CA ARG A 509 -63.22 40.52 -2.92
C ARG A 509 -62.39 40.21 -1.68
N ASP A 510 -61.09 40.47 -1.79
CA ASP A 510 -60.13 40.37 -0.68
C ASP A 510 -60.18 41.64 0.19
N ILE A 511 -61.05 41.61 1.19
CA ILE A 511 -61.25 42.70 2.15
C ILE A 511 -60.05 42.82 3.09
N SER A 512 -59.33 41.73 3.37
CA SER A 512 -58.15 41.73 4.23
C SER A 512 -57.05 42.63 3.68
N SER A 513 -56.72 42.48 2.40
CA SER A 513 -55.74 43.35 1.73
C SER A 513 -56.19 44.81 1.63
N GLU A 514 -57.49 45.07 1.40
CA GLU A 514 -58.03 46.43 1.29
C GLU A 514 -58.06 47.15 2.63
N LEU A 515 -58.42 46.44 3.69
CA LEU A 515 -58.44 46.92 5.08
C LEU A 515 -57.03 47.26 5.57
N LEU A 516 -56.08 46.34 5.41
CA LEU A 516 -54.69 46.56 5.82
C LEU A 516 -54.09 47.77 5.10
N ARG A 517 -54.38 47.94 3.81
CA ARG A 517 -53.91 49.09 3.02
C ARG A 517 -54.49 50.41 3.55
N LYS A 518 -55.78 50.47 3.87
CA LYS A 518 -56.41 51.69 4.43
C LYS A 518 -55.83 52.02 5.81
N LEU A 519 -55.62 51.03 6.67
CA LEU A 519 -55.01 51.23 7.98
C LEU A 519 -53.55 51.68 7.92
N GLN A 520 -52.76 51.15 6.98
CA GLN A 520 -51.40 51.63 6.73
C GLN A 520 -51.38 53.08 6.24
N ASN A 521 -52.36 53.49 5.43
CA ASN A 521 -52.50 54.89 5.03
C ASN A 521 -52.87 55.79 6.22
N GLU A 522 -53.72 55.33 7.14
CA GLU A 522 -54.00 56.06 8.38
C GLU A 522 -52.75 56.15 9.28
N GLN A 523 -51.97 55.07 9.39
CA GLN A 523 -50.69 55.08 10.12
C GLN A 523 -49.69 56.09 9.53
N ARG A 524 -49.80 56.37 8.22
CA ARG A 524 -49.04 57.40 7.50
C ARG A 524 -49.70 58.79 7.51
N GLY A 525 -50.78 58.97 8.26
CA GLY A 525 -51.43 60.27 8.49
C GLY A 525 -52.62 60.59 7.59
N VAL A 526 -53.12 59.64 6.78
CA VAL A 526 -54.28 59.85 5.90
C VAL A 526 -55.51 59.09 6.44
N PRO A 527 -56.42 59.75 7.18
CA PRO A 527 -57.59 59.09 7.77
C PRO A 527 -58.61 58.64 6.71
N SER A 528 -59.24 57.49 6.94
CA SER A 528 -60.28 56.89 6.11
C SER A 528 -61.63 56.96 6.82
N TYR A 529 -62.66 57.45 6.11
CA TYR A 529 -64.01 57.65 6.63
C TYR A 529 -65.06 56.84 5.85
N PRO A 530 -66.29 56.68 6.37
CA PRO A 530 -67.38 56.04 5.66
C PRO A 530 -67.71 56.71 4.32
N LEU A 531 -67.97 55.89 3.31
CA LEU A 531 -68.36 56.28 1.97
C LEU A 531 -69.69 57.06 1.99
N GLY A 532 -69.72 58.22 1.35
CA GLY A 532 -70.88 59.12 1.36
C GLY A 532 -70.78 60.28 2.36
N SER A 533 -69.74 60.30 3.21
CA SER A 533 -69.37 61.51 3.98
C SER A 533 -68.71 62.56 3.07
N SER A 534 -69.49 63.16 2.17
CA SER A 534 -69.00 64.17 1.23
C SER A 534 -68.83 65.53 1.91
N ARG A 535 -67.65 66.13 1.77
CA ARG A 535 -67.38 67.54 2.09
C ARG A 535 -67.87 68.38 0.90
N ALA A 536 -68.94 69.16 1.09
CA ALA A 536 -69.43 70.10 0.09
C ALA A 536 -68.38 71.19 -0.17
N MET A 537 -68.02 71.37 -1.44
CA MET A 537 -67.13 72.41 -1.95
C MET A 537 -68.00 73.61 -2.33
N GLY A 538 -67.96 74.69 -1.53
CA GLY A 538 -68.69 75.94 -1.76
C GLY A 538 -68.18 77.03 -0.80
N SER A 539 -67.80 78.17 -1.34
CA SER A 539 -66.92 79.20 -0.76
C SER A 539 -67.36 79.76 0.61
N GLY A 540 -66.49 79.60 1.61
CA GLY A 540 -66.48 80.30 2.91
C GLY A 540 -65.09 80.16 3.54
N PRO A 541 -64.56 81.18 4.25
CA PRO A 541 -63.19 81.15 4.77
C PRO A 541 -63.00 79.95 5.70
N THR A 542 -61.92 79.20 5.48
CA THR A 542 -61.58 78.03 6.29
C THR A 542 -61.22 78.45 7.72
N ALA A 543 -61.41 77.57 8.71
CA ALA A 543 -61.01 77.84 10.10
C ALA A 543 -59.52 78.22 10.24
N GLY A 544 -58.67 77.77 9.32
CA GLY A 544 -57.28 78.21 9.20
C GLY A 544 -57.16 79.66 8.72
N GLN A 545 -57.88 80.03 7.66
CA GLN A 545 -57.92 81.42 7.17
C GLN A 545 -58.54 82.39 8.18
N LEU A 546 -59.58 82.00 8.91
CA LEU A 546 -60.15 82.80 10.00
C LEU A 546 -59.17 82.95 11.18
N GLY A 547 -58.37 81.91 11.45
CA GLY A 547 -57.29 81.96 12.43
C GLY A 547 -56.15 82.88 12.00
N ASP A 548 -55.75 82.81 10.72
CA ASP A 548 -54.69 83.63 10.14
C ASP A 548 -55.11 85.11 10.04
N GLU A 549 -56.35 85.38 9.64
CA GLU A 549 -56.94 86.74 9.62
C GLU A 549 -57.07 87.33 11.02
N TYR A 550 -57.49 86.53 12.02
CA TYR A 550 -57.55 86.95 13.41
C TYR A 550 -56.15 87.24 13.98
N ALA A 551 -55.16 86.39 13.68
CA ALA A 551 -53.78 86.60 14.10
C ALA A 551 -53.17 87.86 13.45
N ALA A 552 -53.46 88.11 12.17
CA ALA A 552 -53.03 89.31 11.47
C ALA A 552 -53.66 90.58 12.07
N ALA A 553 -54.97 90.55 12.36
CA ALA A 553 -55.69 91.66 12.99
C ALA A 553 -55.16 91.95 14.41
N LEU A 554 -54.90 90.90 15.20
CA LEU A 554 -54.34 91.02 16.55
C LEU A 554 -52.94 91.63 16.52
N SER A 555 -52.07 91.16 15.61
CA SER A 555 -50.71 91.70 15.44
C SER A 555 -50.74 93.18 15.05
N GLN A 556 -51.70 93.58 14.21
CA GLN A 556 -51.89 94.99 13.83
C GLN A 556 -52.36 95.85 15.02
N ALA A 557 -53.31 95.35 15.83
CA ALA A 557 -53.79 96.04 17.02
C ALA A 557 -52.70 96.19 18.09
N GLU A 558 -51.89 95.17 18.32
CA GLU A 558 -50.74 95.22 19.23
C GLU A 558 -49.68 96.21 18.78
N THR A 559 -49.40 96.25 17.48
CA THR A 559 -48.40 97.17 16.92
C THR A 559 -48.82 98.62 17.10
N ARG A 560 -50.11 98.93 16.87
CA ARG A 560 -50.66 100.27 17.09
C ARG A 560 -50.67 100.66 18.57
N LEU A 561 -51.18 99.79 19.45
CA LEU A 561 -51.19 100.04 20.89
C LEU A 561 -49.78 100.26 21.45
N ASN A 562 -48.80 99.43 21.06
CA ASN A 562 -47.42 99.60 21.50
C ASN A 562 -46.80 100.91 20.99
N GLY A 563 -47.12 101.30 19.75
CA GLY A 563 -46.67 102.56 19.15
C GLY A 563 -47.19 103.77 19.91
N ASP A 564 -48.48 103.80 20.20
CA ASP A 564 -49.12 104.94 20.84
C ASP A 564 -48.76 105.04 22.34
N LEU A 565 -48.67 103.90 23.05
CA LEU A 565 -48.18 103.88 24.43
C LEU A 565 -46.76 104.45 24.54
N ARG A 566 -45.86 104.07 23.62
CA ARG A 566 -44.51 104.64 23.56
C ARG A 566 -44.53 106.13 23.25
N ALA A 567 -45.42 106.58 22.37
CA ALA A 567 -45.56 107.99 22.01
C ALA A 567 -45.96 108.87 23.21
N VAL A 568 -46.73 108.33 24.17
CA VAL A 568 -47.08 109.00 25.43
C VAL A 568 -46.15 108.68 26.61
N GLY A 569 -45.03 108.00 26.35
CA GLY A 569 -43.99 107.73 27.35
C GLY A 569 -44.27 106.55 28.29
N ILE A 570 -45.25 105.69 27.97
CA ILE A 570 -45.54 104.45 28.72
C ILE A 570 -44.81 103.30 28.04
N ASP A 571 -43.97 102.57 28.78
CA ASP A 571 -43.34 101.35 28.26
C ASP A 571 -44.39 100.26 28.07
N PRO A 572 -44.62 99.74 26.85
CA PRO A 572 -45.59 98.67 26.62
C PRO A 572 -45.32 97.39 27.41
N ALA A 573 -44.06 97.17 27.83
CA ALA A 573 -43.68 96.04 28.68
C ALA A 573 -44.06 96.24 30.16
N SER A 574 -44.27 97.49 30.60
CA SER A 574 -44.71 97.79 31.98
C SER A 574 -46.23 97.70 32.18
N VAL A 575 -46.99 97.51 31.10
CA VAL A 575 -48.46 97.39 31.18
C VAL A 575 -48.85 96.01 31.69
N HIS A 576 -49.72 95.96 32.70
CA HIS A 576 -50.23 94.70 33.26
C HIS A 576 -50.86 93.81 32.17
N PRO A 577 -50.57 92.49 32.10
CA PRO A 577 -51.12 91.58 31.09
C PRO A 577 -52.65 91.62 30.97
N ASP A 578 -53.37 91.65 32.09
CA ASP A 578 -54.84 91.79 32.10
C ASP A 578 -55.34 93.15 31.56
N LEU A 579 -54.62 94.26 31.80
CA LEU A 579 -54.95 95.55 31.19
C LEU A 579 -54.76 95.49 29.69
N ARG A 580 -53.59 95.01 29.25
CA ARG A 580 -53.24 94.82 27.85
C ARG A 580 -54.25 93.93 27.12
N SER A 581 -54.63 92.80 27.72
CA SER A 581 -55.61 91.87 27.15
C SER A 581 -56.98 92.52 26.97
N ARG A 582 -57.46 93.29 27.94
CA ARG A 582 -58.76 94.00 27.85
C ARG A 582 -58.73 95.16 26.86
N THR A 583 -57.63 95.90 26.79
CA THR A 583 -57.43 96.97 25.80
C THR A 583 -57.38 96.40 24.38
N LEU A 584 -56.62 95.32 24.15
CA LEU A 584 -56.59 94.63 22.85
C LEU A 584 -57.95 93.99 22.52
N GLY A 585 -58.67 93.47 23.51
CA GLY A 585 -60.03 92.98 23.35
C GLY A 585 -60.99 94.06 22.86
N ALA A 586 -60.93 95.27 23.45
CA ALA A 586 -61.73 96.42 23.02
C ALA A 586 -61.41 96.85 21.59
N LEU A 587 -60.13 96.89 21.22
CA LEU A 587 -59.66 97.24 19.88
C LEU A 587 -60.07 96.20 18.83
N MET A 588 -59.90 94.91 19.13
CA MET A 588 -60.25 93.81 18.24
C MET A 588 -61.75 93.68 17.99
N ARG A 589 -62.59 94.10 18.96
CA ARG A 589 -64.06 94.14 18.82
C ARG A 589 -64.58 95.45 18.22
N GLY A 590 -63.69 96.43 17.97
CA GLY A 590 -64.07 97.74 17.43
C GLY A 590 -64.89 98.61 18.39
N GLU A 591 -64.81 98.36 19.70
CA GLU A 591 -65.52 99.15 20.73
C GLU A 591 -64.99 100.60 20.80
N THR A 592 -63.74 100.79 20.38
CA THR A 592 -63.02 102.07 20.27
C THR A 592 -62.06 101.99 19.08
N ALA A 593 -61.97 103.06 18.28
CA ALA A 593 -61.07 103.09 17.12
C ALA A 593 -59.62 103.46 17.49
N GLU A 594 -59.43 104.26 18.54
CA GLU A 594 -58.13 104.77 18.98
C GLU A 594 -57.54 103.91 20.13
N PRO A 595 -56.27 103.47 20.04
CA PRO A 595 -55.63 102.61 21.05
C PRO A 595 -55.46 103.22 22.44
N LEU A 596 -55.19 104.52 22.53
CA LEU A 596 -55.02 105.21 23.82
C LEU A 596 -56.34 105.39 24.55
N ASP A 597 -57.43 105.69 23.84
CA ASP A 597 -58.78 105.76 24.42
C ASP A 597 -59.21 104.39 24.97
N ALA A 598 -58.91 103.31 24.24
CA ALA A 598 -59.15 101.94 24.68
C ALA A 598 -58.38 101.63 25.97
N PHE A 599 -57.12 102.08 26.05
CA PHE A 599 -56.25 101.88 27.20
C PHE A 599 -56.74 102.66 28.43
N GLU A 600 -57.03 103.95 28.26
CA GLU A 600 -57.54 104.83 29.31
C GLU A 600 -58.88 104.32 29.86
N ARG A 601 -59.79 103.90 28.98
CA ARG A 601 -61.07 103.29 29.39
C ARG A 601 -60.88 102.01 30.21
N THR A 602 -59.87 101.21 29.87
CA THR A 602 -59.56 99.97 30.60
C THR A 602 -58.97 100.27 31.98
N VAL A 603 -58.07 101.26 32.07
CA VAL A 603 -57.44 101.70 33.33
C VAL A 603 -58.46 102.37 34.26
N ASN A 604 -59.31 103.26 33.74
CA ASN A 604 -60.35 103.95 34.50
C ASN A 604 -61.42 103.00 35.06
N ALA A 605 -61.54 101.80 34.50
CA ALA A 605 -62.46 100.78 34.98
C ALA A 605 -61.87 99.90 36.11
N MET A 606 -60.67 100.19 36.63
CA MET A 606 -60.07 99.47 37.76
C MET A 606 -60.68 99.87 39.11
N ARG A 607 -60.99 98.90 39.99
CA ARG A 607 -61.73 99.14 41.26
C ARG A 607 -60.85 99.62 42.44
N GLU A 608 -59.65 99.09 42.70
CA GLU A 608 -58.76 99.54 43.82
C GLU A 608 -57.26 99.21 43.57
N GLN A 609 -56.34 99.96 44.21
CA GLN A 609 -54.87 99.72 44.22
C GLN A 609 -54.45 98.81 45.39
N PRO A 610 -53.67 97.72 45.19
CA PRO A 610 -53.33 96.77 46.28
C PRO A 610 -52.15 97.20 47.18
N GLY A 611 -52.30 97.03 48.50
CA GLY A 611 -51.26 97.18 49.54
C GLY A 611 -50.41 95.91 49.78
N PRO A 612 -49.30 96.01 50.56
CA PRO A 612 -48.19 95.04 50.49
C PRO A 612 -48.30 93.85 51.47
N LEU A 613 -47.92 92.65 50.99
CA LEU A 613 -47.51 91.52 51.83
C LEU A 613 -46.35 90.74 51.18
N VAL A 614 -45.50 90.16 52.03
CA VAL A 614 -44.15 89.62 51.78
C VAL A 614 -44.15 88.16 51.31
N LYS A 615 -43.36 87.84 50.26
CA LYS A 615 -42.83 86.48 49.99
C LYS A 615 -41.42 86.53 49.36
N THR A 616 -40.60 85.54 49.70
CA THR A 616 -39.19 85.32 49.32
C THR A 616 -39.02 84.78 47.89
N PRO A 617 -38.17 85.37 47.01
CA PRO A 617 -37.85 84.81 45.69
C PRO A 617 -36.60 83.89 45.70
N THR A 618 -36.58 82.91 44.80
CA THR A 618 -35.40 82.09 44.43
C THR A 618 -34.68 82.69 43.22
N VAL A 619 -33.33 82.66 43.22
CA VAL A 619 -32.44 83.11 42.14
C VAL A 619 -31.75 81.89 41.52
N THR A 620 -31.78 81.74 40.19
CA THR A 620 -31.04 80.72 39.44
C THR A 620 -29.60 81.19 39.12
N GLU A 621 -28.59 80.44 39.54
CA GLU A 621 -27.17 80.68 39.29
C GLU A 621 -26.55 79.45 38.60
N GLU A 622 -25.72 79.63 37.57
CA GLU A 622 -24.94 78.54 36.97
C GLU A 622 -23.69 78.27 37.80
N ILE A 623 -23.63 77.11 38.45
CA ILE A 623 -22.51 76.69 39.28
C ILE A 623 -21.75 75.56 38.55
N PRO A 624 -20.40 75.53 38.62
CA PRO A 624 -19.63 74.38 38.15
C PRO A 624 -20.01 73.12 38.94
N ASP A 625 -20.50 72.10 38.24
CA ASP A 625 -20.77 70.75 38.75
C ASP A 625 -19.80 69.78 38.07
N VAL A 626 -19.05 69.00 38.84
CA VAL A 626 -18.13 68.00 38.29
C VAL A 626 -18.85 66.66 38.21
N ARG A 627 -19.14 66.20 36.99
CA ARG A 627 -19.66 64.85 36.77
C ARG A 627 -18.48 63.89 36.76
N PHE A 628 -18.45 62.95 37.70
CA PHE A 628 -17.51 61.85 37.67
C PHE A 628 -18.04 60.71 36.80
N GLY A 629 -17.11 59.99 36.17
CA GLY A 629 -17.36 58.77 35.44
C GLY A 629 -16.05 58.01 35.22
N GLN A 630 -16.10 56.95 34.43
CA GLN A 630 -14.97 56.06 34.22
C GLN A 630 -14.05 56.55 33.10
N VAL A 631 -14.60 57.17 32.05
CA VAL A 631 -13.88 57.59 30.83
C VAL A 631 -14.36 58.96 30.36
N ASP A 632 -13.47 59.75 29.74
CA ASP A 632 -13.84 60.99 29.04
C ASP A 632 -14.04 60.75 27.53
N PRO A 633 -15.29 60.78 27.00
CA PRO A 633 -15.57 60.54 25.58
C PRO A 633 -15.35 61.78 24.69
N ARG A 634 -15.02 62.96 25.25
CA ARG A 634 -14.89 64.21 24.47
C ARG A 634 -13.87 64.12 23.34
N PRO A 635 -12.70 63.48 23.48
CA PRO A 635 -11.75 63.32 22.37
C PRO A 635 -12.30 62.47 21.21
N ALA A 636 -13.13 61.46 21.50
CA ALA A 636 -13.80 60.67 20.46
C ALA A 636 -14.87 61.50 19.73
N LEU A 637 -15.64 62.32 20.46
CA LEU A 637 -16.59 63.26 19.85
C LEU A 637 -15.91 64.35 19.01
N ALA A 638 -14.73 64.82 19.43
CA ALA A 638 -13.93 65.74 18.64
C ALA A 638 -13.47 65.10 17.32
N ALA A 639 -13.09 63.82 17.34
CA ALA A 639 -12.77 63.07 16.13
C ALA A 639 -13.98 62.93 15.20
N VAL A 640 -15.19 62.63 15.73
CA VAL A 640 -16.43 62.63 14.94
C VAL A 640 -16.69 63.99 14.29
N ALA A 641 -16.55 65.07 15.07
CA ALA A 641 -16.78 66.42 14.58
C ALA A 641 -15.77 66.82 13.49
N GLU A 642 -14.50 66.46 13.65
CA GLU A 642 -13.43 66.68 12.68
C GLU A 642 -13.75 65.99 11.34
N GLN A 643 -14.01 64.68 11.36
CA GLN A 643 -14.34 63.91 10.16
C GLN A 643 -15.67 64.38 9.54
N GLY A 644 -16.63 64.78 10.37
CA GLY A 644 -17.94 65.25 9.97
C GLY A 644 -17.93 66.54 9.14
N ARG A 645 -16.90 67.39 9.26
CA ARG A 645 -16.80 68.65 8.50
C ARG A 645 -16.73 68.42 6.99
N THR A 646 -16.02 67.37 6.59
CA THR A 646 -15.79 67.04 5.17
C THR A 646 -16.62 65.85 4.69
N ALA A 647 -17.09 64.99 5.59
CA ALA A 647 -17.93 63.85 5.24
C ALA A 647 -19.25 64.28 4.58
N LYS A 648 -19.71 63.51 3.60
CA LYS A 648 -20.98 63.70 2.89
C LYS A 648 -21.81 62.42 2.90
N GLY A 649 -23.09 62.53 2.56
CA GLY A 649 -23.95 61.37 2.32
C GLY A 649 -24.00 60.37 3.48
N ASP A 650 -23.81 59.11 3.16
CA ASP A 650 -23.88 57.99 4.10
C ASP A 650 -22.74 57.98 5.12
N VAL A 651 -21.54 58.47 4.77
CA VAL A 651 -20.41 58.65 5.71
C VAL A 651 -20.78 59.65 6.81
N ARG A 652 -21.40 60.78 6.45
CA ARG A 652 -21.91 61.75 7.43
C ARG A 652 -22.99 61.13 8.31
N GLY A 653 -23.89 60.33 7.72
CA GLY A 653 -24.91 59.59 8.46
C GLY A 653 -24.30 58.64 9.49
N ALA A 654 -23.28 57.88 9.11
CA ALA A 654 -22.56 56.95 9.98
C ALA A 654 -21.80 57.66 11.10
N LEU A 655 -21.13 58.78 10.82
CA LEU A 655 -20.46 59.61 11.83
C LEU A 655 -21.46 60.25 12.81
N THR A 656 -22.61 60.70 12.30
CA THR A 656 -23.70 61.22 13.15
C THR A 656 -24.27 60.14 14.06
N ALA A 657 -24.38 58.90 13.57
CA ALA A 657 -24.78 57.76 14.38
C ALA A 657 -23.72 57.45 15.46
N ALA A 658 -22.44 57.39 15.10
CA ALA A 658 -21.35 57.20 16.07
C ALA A 658 -21.34 58.28 17.15
N GLY A 659 -21.56 59.55 16.80
CA GLY A 659 -21.65 60.64 17.78
C GLY A 659 -22.86 60.54 18.72
N ARG A 660 -23.95 59.87 18.30
CA ARG A 660 -25.08 59.55 19.18
C ARG A 660 -24.79 58.35 20.07
N ASP A 661 -24.09 57.34 19.55
CA ASP A 661 -23.72 56.14 20.31
C ASP A 661 -22.73 56.46 21.45
N LEU A 662 -22.01 57.59 21.39
CA LEU A 662 -21.15 58.11 22.48
C LEU A 662 -21.92 58.88 23.58
N ARG A 663 -23.25 58.87 23.54
CA ARG A 663 -24.13 59.59 24.46
C ARG A 663 -25.14 58.64 25.07
N GLU A 664 -25.58 58.96 26.28
CA GLU A 664 -26.67 58.28 26.97
C GLU A 664 -28.02 58.59 26.27
N PRO A 665 -29.06 57.77 26.48
CA PRO A 665 -30.39 58.03 25.93
C PRO A 665 -30.97 59.42 26.27
N GLY A 666 -30.54 60.01 27.40
CA GLY A 666 -30.91 61.36 27.82
C GLY A 666 -30.20 62.50 27.08
N GLY A 667 -29.23 62.20 26.21
CA GLY A 667 -28.47 63.17 25.42
C GLY A 667 -27.15 63.63 26.04
N ASP A 668 -26.91 63.27 27.31
CA ASP A 668 -25.67 63.51 28.03
C ASP A 668 -24.52 62.61 27.55
N LEU A 669 -23.28 62.96 27.89
CA LEU A 669 -22.10 62.15 27.56
C LEU A 669 -22.11 60.83 28.32
N ASP A 670 -21.92 59.72 27.60
CA ASP A 670 -21.71 58.42 28.24
C ASP A 670 -20.28 58.32 28.74
N MET A 671 -20.11 58.42 30.06
CA MET A 671 -18.80 58.31 30.71
C MET A 671 -18.53 56.90 31.24
N SER A 672 -19.40 55.93 30.95
CA SER A 672 -19.26 54.54 31.39
C SER A 672 -18.44 53.73 30.39
N VAL A 673 -17.57 52.86 30.89
CA VAL A 673 -16.85 51.86 30.07
C VAL A 673 -17.86 50.95 29.35
N ALA A 674 -18.97 50.59 30.01
CA ALA A 674 -19.98 49.71 29.43
C ALA A 674 -20.65 50.31 28.17
N GLY A 675 -21.14 51.54 28.27
CA GLY A 675 -21.79 52.21 27.14
C GLY A 675 -20.81 52.54 26.02
N LEU A 676 -19.59 52.96 26.35
CA LEU A 676 -18.55 53.23 25.36
C LEU A 676 -18.01 51.97 24.67
N LEU A 677 -17.98 50.81 25.34
CA LEU A 677 -17.69 49.52 24.69
C LEU A 677 -18.81 49.14 23.71
N HIS A 678 -20.08 49.38 24.04
CA HIS A 678 -21.18 49.19 23.07
C HIS A 678 -21.07 50.16 21.89
N ALA A 679 -20.69 51.43 22.12
CA ALA A 679 -20.43 52.37 21.05
C ALA A 679 -19.30 51.89 20.11
N ARG A 680 -18.23 51.32 20.69
CA ARG A 680 -17.14 50.67 19.95
C ARG A 680 -17.62 49.48 19.13
N GLU A 681 -18.46 48.61 19.69
CA GLU A 681 -19.04 47.45 18.96
C GLU A 681 -19.87 47.90 17.74
N ARG A 682 -20.68 48.96 17.90
CA ARG A 682 -21.47 49.56 16.81
C ARG A 682 -20.59 50.19 15.73
N LEU A 683 -19.49 50.83 16.12
CA LEU A 683 -18.47 51.34 15.21
C LEU A 683 -17.78 50.20 14.44
N ASP A 684 -17.35 49.14 15.12
CA ASP A 684 -16.71 47.97 14.50
C ASP A 684 -17.66 47.28 13.50
N PHE A 685 -18.95 47.16 13.83
CA PHE A 685 -19.98 46.67 12.90
C PHE A 685 -20.06 47.55 11.65
N SER A 686 -20.10 48.87 11.83
CA SER A 686 -20.19 49.83 10.72
C SER A 686 -18.94 49.82 9.83
N ILE A 687 -17.76 49.64 10.43
CA ILE A 687 -16.48 49.50 9.71
C ILE A 687 -16.48 48.22 8.89
N ARG A 688 -16.88 47.07 9.46
CA ARG A 688 -16.96 45.80 8.72
C ARG A 688 -17.93 45.89 7.54
N ALA A 689 -19.13 46.42 7.77
CA ALA A 689 -20.11 46.63 6.71
C ALA A 689 -19.56 47.53 5.58
N ALA A 690 -18.75 48.54 5.92
CA ALA A 690 -18.08 49.38 4.93
C ALA A 690 -16.95 48.65 4.19
N GLN A 691 -16.22 47.75 4.85
CA GLN A 691 -15.19 46.90 4.22
C GLN A 691 -15.81 45.92 3.22
N ASP A 692 -16.93 45.30 3.59
CA ASP A 692 -17.62 44.31 2.75
C ASP A 692 -18.13 44.93 1.43
N ILE A 693 -18.53 46.20 1.46
CA ILE A 693 -18.95 46.96 0.25
C ILE A 693 -17.79 47.69 -0.44
N GLY A 694 -16.56 47.62 0.10
CA GLY A 694 -15.38 48.25 -0.46
C GLY A 694 -15.29 49.78 -0.30
N ASP A 695 -16.01 50.38 0.65
CA ASP A 695 -16.00 51.84 0.88
C ASP A 695 -14.82 52.27 1.77
N ALA A 696 -13.67 52.47 1.13
CA ALA A 696 -12.44 52.86 1.80
C ALA A 696 -12.55 54.22 2.53
N THR A 697 -13.39 55.14 2.06
CA THR A 697 -13.54 56.47 2.67
C THR A 697 -14.26 56.35 4.01
N LYS A 698 -15.38 55.62 4.01
CA LYS A 698 -16.15 55.34 5.21
C LYS A 698 -15.36 54.54 6.23
N VAL A 699 -14.59 53.54 5.78
CA VAL A 699 -13.70 52.77 6.65
C VAL A 699 -12.69 53.68 7.33
N ARG A 700 -11.98 54.52 6.56
CA ARG A 700 -10.95 55.43 7.11
C ARG A 700 -11.54 56.41 8.14
N ASP A 701 -12.65 57.05 7.82
CA ASP A 701 -13.24 58.11 8.66
C ASP A 701 -13.84 57.52 9.96
N LEU A 702 -14.47 56.33 9.89
CA LEU A 702 -14.94 55.61 11.07
C LEU A 702 -13.78 55.03 11.90
N GLN A 703 -12.72 54.55 11.27
CA GLN A 703 -11.51 54.08 11.96
C GLN A 703 -10.86 55.18 12.79
N ALA A 704 -10.80 56.42 12.28
CA ALA A 704 -10.28 57.56 13.05
C ALA A 704 -11.07 57.79 14.35
N THR A 705 -12.41 57.70 14.28
CA THR A 705 -13.28 57.80 15.46
C THR A 705 -13.06 56.63 16.42
N ARG A 706 -12.98 55.41 15.89
CA ARG A 706 -12.77 54.17 16.66
C ARG A 706 -11.41 54.18 17.37
N SER A 707 -10.35 54.66 16.73
CA SER A 707 -9.03 54.81 17.34
C SER A 707 -9.02 55.85 18.46
N ALA A 708 -9.73 56.98 18.30
CA ALA A 708 -9.86 57.99 19.35
C ALA A 708 -10.62 57.44 20.56
N LEU A 709 -11.70 56.68 20.34
CA LEU A 709 -12.46 56.00 21.38
C LEU A 709 -11.63 54.93 22.10
N ASP A 710 -10.92 54.07 21.36
CA ASP A 710 -10.02 53.05 21.93
C ASP A 710 -8.95 53.68 22.83
N ALA A 711 -8.39 54.83 22.45
CA ALA A 711 -7.40 55.54 23.27
C ALA A 711 -7.99 56.03 24.60
N GLN A 712 -9.25 56.50 24.60
CA GLN A 712 -9.93 56.91 25.83
C GLN A 712 -10.30 55.72 26.70
N LEU A 713 -10.84 54.65 26.11
CA LEU A 713 -11.14 53.42 26.81
C LEU A 713 -9.89 52.84 27.50
N LYS A 714 -8.74 52.85 26.83
CA LYS A 714 -7.45 52.39 27.38
C LYS A 714 -6.83 53.29 28.44
N SER A 715 -7.38 54.48 28.68
CA SER A 715 -6.98 55.28 29.85
C SER A 715 -7.39 54.62 31.17
N VAL A 716 -8.36 53.71 31.13
CA VAL A 716 -8.75 52.83 32.24
C VAL A 716 -7.82 51.61 32.25
N PRO A 717 -6.99 51.39 33.29
CA PRO A 717 -6.01 50.30 33.34
C PRO A 717 -6.63 48.91 33.17
N GLU A 718 -7.83 48.70 33.69
CA GLU A 718 -8.58 47.45 33.57
C GLU A 718 -8.96 47.15 32.11
N VAL A 719 -9.35 48.17 31.34
CA VAL A 719 -9.64 48.03 29.91
C VAL A 719 -8.36 47.74 29.11
N ALA A 720 -7.27 48.44 29.41
CA ALA A 720 -5.98 48.19 28.77
C ALA A 720 -5.48 46.75 29.02
N THR A 721 -5.68 46.24 30.24
CA THR A 721 -5.37 44.86 30.61
C THR A 721 -6.27 43.87 29.88
N ALA A 722 -7.58 44.13 29.82
CA ALA A 722 -8.54 43.30 29.08
C ALA A 722 -8.18 43.20 27.59
N ASP A 723 -7.82 44.31 26.95
CA ASP A 723 -7.37 44.34 25.56
C ASP A 723 -6.07 43.55 25.34
N ALA A 724 -5.09 43.69 26.25
CA ALA A 724 -3.83 42.96 26.19
C ALA A 724 -4.03 41.44 26.34
N ASN A 725 -4.87 41.02 27.28
CA ASN A 725 -5.24 39.63 27.48
C ASN A 725 -6.03 39.08 26.28
N PHE A 726 -6.97 39.86 25.73
CA PHE A 726 -7.71 39.48 24.53
C PHE A 726 -6.78 39.26 23.33
N ALA A 727 -5.79 40.12 23.14
CA ALA A 727 -4.78 39.98 22.08
C ALA A 727 -3.91 38.73 22.30
N ALA A 728 -3.41 38.52 23.52
CA ALA A 728 -2.62 37.34 23.86
C ALA A 728 -3.41 36.03 23.63
N ASN A 729 -4.70 36.01 24.00
CA ASN A 729 -5.58 34.87 23.79
C ASN A 729 -6.06 34.71 22.33
N SER A 730 -5.86 35.73 21.49
CA SER A 730 -6.14 35.65 20.05
C SER A 730 -4.98 35.09 19.23
N ALA A 731 -3.74 35.19 19.69
CA ALA A 731 -2.57 34.70 18.96
C ALA A 731 -2.66 33.19 18.59
N PRO A 732 -3.11 32.27 19.49
CA PRO A 732 -3.29 30.86 19.12
C PRO A 732 -4.36 30.60 18.07
N LEU A 733 -5.28 31.55 17.84
CA LEU A 733 -6.34 31.44 16.83
C LEU A 733 -5.88 31.88 15.44
N GLU A 734 -4.75 32.58 15.31
CA GLU A 734 -4.25 33.09 14.02
C GLU A 734 -4.22 32.02 12.90
N PRO A 735 -3.71 30.78 13.13
CA PRO A 735 -3.73 29.71 12.13
C PRO A 735 -5.12 29.39 11.57
N PHE A 736 -6.15 29.55 12.39
CA PHE A 736 -7.55 29.22 12.10
C PHE A 736 -8.36 30.40 11.56
N THR A 737 -7.74 31.56 11.37
CA THR A 737 -8.42 32.77 10.90
C THR A 737 -7.90 33.23 9.53
N GLY A 738 -8.63 34.15 8.90
CA GLY A 738 -8.23 34.71 7.61
C GLY A 738 -8.11 33.66 6.51
N ASN A 739 -7.19 33.90 5.57
CA ASN A 739 -6.95 33.03 4.41
C ASN A 739 -5.89 31.93 4.66
N ASN A 740 -5.58 31.65 5.93
CA ASN A 740 -4.62 30.61 6.29
C ASN A 740 -5.17 29.21 5.93
N PRO A 741 -4.29 28.22 5.65
CA PRO A 741 -4.73 26.89 5.26
C PRO A 741 -5.70 26.25 6.25
N LEU A 742 -5.42 26.31 7.56
CA LEU A 742 -6.32 25.77 8.58
C LEU A 742 -7.60 26.61 8.70
N GLY A 743 -7.48 27.94 8.59
CA GLY A 743 -8.64 28.84 8.54
C GLY A 743 -9.63 28.50 7.42
N ARG A 744 -9.16 28.19 6.21
CA ARG A 744 -10.03 27.73 5.12
C ARG A 744 -10.71 26.40 5.44
N VAL A 745 -9.99 25.47 6.07
CA VAL A 745 -10.51 24.15 6.43
C VAL A 745 -11.61 24.27 7.48
N VAL A 746 -11.46 25.13 8.48
CA VAL A 746 -12.44 25.27 9.58
C VAL A 746 -13.57 26.28 9.29
N ARG A 747 -13.49 27.04 8.21
CA ARG A 747 -14.48 28.07 7.86
C ARG A 747 -15.87 27.46 7.59
N ARG A 748 -16.90 28.07 8.17
CA ARG A 748 -18.30 27.85 7.80
C ARG A 748 -18.79 28.98 6.90
N ASP A 749 -19.69 28.65 6.01
CA ASP A 749 -20.48 29.60 5.25
C ASP A 749 -21.60 30.14 6.16
N ASP A 750 -21.67 31.47 6.29
CA ASP A 750 -22.58 32.13 7.24
C ASP A 750 -24.05 31.99 6.84
N LEU A 751 -24.36 31.79 5.55
CA LEU A 751 -25.73 31.66 5.05
C LEU A 751 -26.25 30.23 5.20
N THR A 752 -25.40 29.24 5.00
CA THR A 752 -25.79 27.82 4.94
C THR A 752 -25.41 27.04 6.20
N GLY A 753 -24.52 27.57 7.04
CA GLY A 753 -23.96 26.89 8.20
C GLY A 753 -23.09 25.67 7.86
N ARG A 754 -22.87 25.39 6.57
CA ARG A 754 -22.04 24.28 6.08
C ARG A 754 -20.59 24.68 6.04
N MET A 755 -19.69 23.70 6.03
CA MET A 755 -18.27 23.97 5.84
C MET A 755 -18.04 24.58 4.45
N ALA A 756 -17.30 25.69 4.38
CA ALA A 756 -17.01 26.38 3.12
C ALA A 756 -16.08 25.54 2.23
N THR A 757 -15.16 24.78 2.84
CA THR A 757 -14.28 23.84 2.14
C THR A 757 -14.89 22.43 2.17
N PRO A 758 -15.16 21.81 1.01
CA PRO A 758 -15.61 20.43 0.92
C PRO A 758 -14.60 19.47 1.54
N ALA A 759 -15.09 18.42 2.22
CA ALA A 759 -14.23 17.53 3.00
C ALA A 759 -13.15 16.86 2.13
N GLU A 760 -13.49 16.43 0.92
CA GLU A 760 -12.57 15.81 -0.03
C GLU A 760 -11.38 16.69 -0.45
N GLN A 761 -11.50 18.02 -0.34
CA GLN A 761 -10.43 18.96 -0.66
C GLN A 761 -9.50 19.24 0.53
N VAL A 762 -9.95 18.95 1.75
CA VAL A 762 -9.23 19.26 2.99
C VAL A 762 -7.84 18.60 3.02
N PRO A 763 -7.67 17.29 2.75
CA PRO A 763 -6.35 16.67 2.79
C PRO A 763 -5.36 17.26 1.79
N GLY A 764 -5.83 17.73 0.62
CA GLY A 764 -4.98 18.38 -0.37
C GLY A 764 -4.48 19.75 0.09
N ILE A 765 -5.28 20.46 0.90
CA ILE A 765 -4.92 21.76 1.49
C ILE A 765 -3.93 21.57 2.64
N VAL A 766 -4.23 20.67 3.59
CA VAL A 766 -3.38 20.45 4.76
C VAL A 766 -2.17 19.58 4.48
N GLY A 767 -2.18 18.82 3.37
CA GLY A 767 -1.07 17.97 2.95
C GLY A 767 0.11 18.74 2.34
N GLN A 768 -0.03 20.04 2.11
CA GLN A 768 1.08 20.88 1.67
C GLN A 768 2.12 21.02 2.80
N PRO A 769 3.44 21.03 2.53
CA PRO A 769 4.46 20.97 3.59
C PRO A 769 4.37 22.07 4.68
N SER A 770 3.96 23.30 4.33
CA SER A 770 3.76 24.37 5.30
C SER A 770 2.49 24.16 6.13
N ALA A 771 1.36 23.88 5.49
CA ALA A 771 0.08 23.63 6.13
C ALA A 771 0.11 22.37 7.02
N ALA A 772 0.84 21.33 6.60
CA ALA A 772 1.04 20.11 7.36
C ALA A 772 1.80 20.42 8.65
N ARG A 773 2.88 21.19 8.60
CA ARG A 773 3.64 21.62 9.80
C ARG A 773 2.77 22.44 10.75
N GLU A 774 2.00 23.37 10.22
CA GLU A 774 1.08 24.20 11.00
C GLU A 774 -0.01 23.35 11.68
N MET A 775 -0.58 22.37 10.97
CA MET A 775 -1.54 21.40 11.49
C MET A 775 -0.91 20.50 12.56
N LEU A 776 0.31 20.00 12.32
CA LEU A 776 1.02 19.10 13.23
C LEU A 776 1.42 19.79 14.54
N ALA A 777 1.58 21.11 14.53
CA ALA A 777 1.77 21.92 15.73
C ALA A 777 0.50 22.02 16.60
N GLN A 778 -0.68 21.69 16.06
CA GLN A 778 -1.94 21.72 16.80
C GLN A 778 -2.16 20.42 17.59
N PRO A 779 -2.88 20.47 18.73
CA PRO A 779 -3.24 19.30 19.52
C PRO A 779 -4.37 18.48 18.86
N ALA A 780 -4.17 18.02 17.63
CA ALA A 780 -5.16 17.32 16.81
C ALA A 780 -4.67 15.91 16.41
N PRO A 781 -4.65 14.93 17.34
CA PRO A 781 -4.12 13.59 17.08
C PRO A 781 -4.88 12.82 15.99
N ASN A 782 -6.20 12.94 15.90
CA ASN A 782 -6.99 12.21 14.91
C ASN A 782 -6.78 12.78 13.49
N ALA A 783 -6.63 14.09 13.36
CA ALA A 783 -6.32 14.81 12.13
C ALA A 783 -4.91 14.43 11.65
N ARG A 784 -3.94 14.34 12.55
CA ARG A 784 -2.59 13.83 12.24
C ARG A 784 -2.64 12.40 11.70
N GLN A 785 -3.37 11.52 12.37
CA GLN A 785 -3.54 10.14 11.92
C GLN A 785 -4.27 10.05 10.57
N ALA A 786 -5.34 10.80 10.39
CA ALA A 786 -6.13 10.84 9.15
C ALA A 786 -5.30 11.37 7.97
N LEU A 787 -4.53 12.44 8.17
CA LEU A 787 -3.60 12.93 7.15
C LEU A 787 -2.55 11.87 6.83
N GLY A 788 -1.95 11.25 7.85
CA GLY A 788 -0.95 10.21 7.65
C GLY A 788 -1.49 9.02 6.86
N ARG A 789 -2.69 8.54 7.16
CA ARG A 789 -3.37 7.47 6.42
C ARG A 789 -3.72 7.86 4.99
N HIS A 790 -4.07 9.13 4.77
CA HIS A 790 -4.35 9.65 3.43
C HIS A 790 -3.09 9.70 2.57
N VAL A 791 -1.99 10.24 3.10
CA VAL A 791 -0.69 10.27 2.41
C VAL A 791 -0.19 8.86 2.13
N GLU A 792 -0.30 7.95 3.10
CA GLU A 792 0.02 6.53 2.94
C GLU A 792 -0.81 5.88 1.82
N THR A 793 -2.12 6.19 1.75
CA THR A 793 -3.01 5.74 0.67
C THR A 793 -2.57 6.28 -0.69
N GLN A 794 -2.30 7.57 -0.82
CA GLN A 794 -1.84 8.17 -2.08
C GLN A 794 -0.54 7.54 -2.58
N ILE A 795 0.44 7.39 -1.71
CA ILE A 795 1.74 6.79 -2.05
C ILE A 795 1.54 5.35 -2.53
N LEU A 796 0.70 4.60 -1.83
CA LEU A 796 0.49 3.20 -2.17
C LEU A 796 -0.32 3.03 -3.45
N ASP A 797 -1.33 3.86 -3.69
CA ASP A 797 -2.11 3.84 -4.94
C ASP A 797 -1.22 4.22 -6.14
N ARG A 798 -0.30 5.17 -5.96
CA ARG A 798 0.68 5.55 -6.97
C ARG A 798 1.74 4.47 -7.22
N ALA A 799 2.15 3.75 -6.17
CA ALA A 799 3.12 2.67 -6.28
C ALA A 799 2.52 1.36 -6.81
N THR A 800 1.19 1.21 -6.75
CA THR A 800 0.47 0.04 -7.26
C THR A 800 0.31 0.16 -8.78
N GLY A 801 0.89 -0.79 -9.52
CA GLY A 801 0.77 -0.81 -10.98
C GLY A 801 -0.64 -1.15 -11.47
N GLY A 802 -0.89 -1.02 -12.78
CA GLY A 802 -2.20 -1.31 -13.39
C GLY A 802 -2.72 -2.74 -13.20
N ASN A 803 -1.84 -3.68 -12.84
CA ASN A 803 -2.18 -5.07 -12.53
C ASN A 803 -2.50 -5.31 -11.04
N GLY A 804 -2.45 -4.26 -10.20
CA GLY A 804 -2.60 -4.37 -8.74
C GLY A 804 -1.32 -4.76 -8.01
N ASP A 805 -0.21 -4.93 -8.72
CA ASP A 805 1.08 -5.33 -8.15
C ASP A 805 1.82 -4.12 -7.55
N LEU A 806 2.25 -4.28 -6.31
CA LEU A 806 3.08 -3.32 -5.58
C LEU A 806 4.52 -3.82 -5.58
N SER A 807 5.49 -3.03 -6.05
CA SER A 807 6.92 -3.40 -6.02
C SER A 807 7.71 -2.53 -5.05
N ALA A 808 8.86 -3.02 -4.57
CA ALA A 808 9.73 -2.21 -3.72
C ALA A 808 10.28 -0.97 -4.47
N ASP A 809 10.55 -1.09 -5.78
CA ASP A 809 11.08 0.01 -6.58
C ASP A 809 10.06 1.12 -6.81
N THR A 810 8.81 0.75 -7.12
CA THR A 810 7.71 1.71 -7.28
C THR A 810 7.36 2.38 -5.95
N LEU A 811 7.41 1.65 -4.83
CA LEU A 811 7.29 2.21 -3.48
C LEU A 811 8.39 3.24 -3.19
N ARG A 812 9.67 2.90 -3.42
CA ARG A 812 10.79 3.84 -3.20
C ARG A 812 10.70 5.07 -4.11
N ALA A 813 10.22 4.92 -5.33
CA ALA A 813 9.98 6.05 -6.23
C ALA A 813 8.88 6.97 -5.69
N ALA A 814 7.73 6.42 -5.33
CA ALA A 814 6.62 7.18 -4.77
C ALA A 814 7.00 7.85 -3.43
N MET A 815 7.72 7.17 -2.54
CA MET A 815 8.20 7.77 -1.29
C MET A 815 9.15 8.94 -1.53
N ARG A 816 10.04 8.87 -2.54
CA ARG A 816 10.94 9.99 -2.89
C ARG A 816 10.18 11.21 -3.41
N GLU A 817 9.12 11.00 -4.18
CA GLU A 817 8.27 12.09 -4.67
C GLU A 817 7.50 12.80 -3.55
N HIS A 818 7.22 12.08 -2.45
CA HIS A 818 6.54 12.61 -1.27
C HIS A 818 7.49 12.88 -0.09
N ALA A 819 8.80 13.01 -0.32
CA ALA A 819 9.81 13.12 0.75
C ALA A 819 9.52 14.27 1.72
N ASP A 820 9.19 15.47 1.20
CA ASP A 820 8.93 16.66 2.02
C ASP A 820 7.77 16.48 3.02
N VAL A 821 6.72 15.77 2.60
CA VAL A 821 5.54 15.49 3.45
C VAL A 821 5.84 14.34 4.42
N LEU A 822 6.59 13.34 3.98
CA LEU A 822 7.01 12.21 4.81
C LEU A 822 7.98 12.63 5.92
N ASP A 823 8.79 13.66 5.71
CA ASP A 823 9.66 14.22 6.76
C ASP A 823 8.85 14.87 7.89
N ALA A 824 7.68 15.41 7.59
CA ALA A 824 6.72 15.88 8.59
C ALA A 824 5.93 14.73 9.26
N LEU A 825 5.94 13.53 8.68
CA LEU A 825 5.16 12.35 9.10
C LEU A 825 6.05 11.11 9.28
N PRO A 826 6.97 11.10 10.27
CA PRO A 826 7.97 10.04 10.42
C PRO A 826 7.34 8.65 10.61
N GLU A 827 6.21 8.55 11.31
CA GLU A 827 5.51 7.28 11.50
C GLU A 827 5.02 6.67 10.18
N VAL A 828 4.59 7.51 9.23
CA VAL A 828 4.16 7.06 7.90
C VAL A 828 5.36 6.58 7.10
N ARG A 829 6.45 7.37 7.13
CA ARG A 829 7.72 7.01 6.50
C ARG A 829 8.25 5.66 6.99
N ASP A 830 8.20 5.42 8.30
CA ASP A 830 8.70 4.17 8.90
C ASP A 830 7.82 2.96 8.54
N ARG A 831 6.49 3.13 8.47
CA ARG A 831 5.59 2.06 8.00
C ARG A 831 5.84 1.71 6.54
N LEU A 832 5.95 2.72 5.67
CA LEU A 832 6.23 2.52 4.24
C LEU A 832 7.63 1.94 4.00
N SER A 833 8.62 2.34 4.79
CA SER A 833 9.98 1.78 4.74
C SER A 833 9.99 0.30 5.10
N ARG A 834 9.30 -0.09 6.18
CA ARG A 834 9.13 -1.50 6.57
C ARG A 834 8.40 -2.30 5.49
N LEU A 835 7.36 -1.73 4.89
CA LEU A 835 6.64 -2.37 3.78
C LEU A 835 7.55 -2.56 2.56
N THR A 836 8.38 -1.57 2.25
CA THR A 836 9.34 -1.63 1.14
C THR A 836 10.37 -2.75 1.37
N MET A 837 10.97 -2.80 2.56
CA MET A 837 11.92 -3.86 2.93
C MET A 837 11.27 -5.24 2.90
N ALA A 838 10.04 -5.36 3.41
CA ALA A 838 9.30 -6.61 3.39
C ALA A 838 8.96 -7.05 1.95
N ARG A 839 8.62 -6.11 1.05
CA ARG A 839 8.36 -6.41 -0.36
C ARG A 839 9.64 -6.83 -1.08
N GLU A 840 10.77 -6.21 -0.78
CA GLU A 840 12.07 -6.59 -1.32
C GLU A 840 12.49 -7.99 -0.86
N GLY A 841 12.28 -8.34 0.41
CA GLY A 841 12.46 -9.70 0.91
C GLY A 841 11.56 -10.69 0.18
N MET A 842 10.28 -10.36 0.01
CA MET A 842 9.32 -11.21 -0.68
C MET A 842 9.61 -11.40 -2.16
N ALA A 843 10.21 -10.43 -2.85
CA ALA A 843 10.63 -10.59 -4.23
C ALA A 843 11.66 -11.74 -4.40
N ARG A 844 12.53 -11.97 -3.39
CA ARG A 844 13.46 -13.11 -3.39
C ARG A 844 12.73 -14.44 -3.24
N ILE A 845 11.74 -14.50 -2.35
CA ILE A 845 10.91 -15.70 -2.17
C ILE A 845 10.07 -15.97 -3.42
N GLU A 846 9.50 -14.95 -4.06
CA GLU A 846 8.75 -15.06 -5.32
C GLU A 846 9.60 -15.59 -6.48
N ALA A 847 10.89 -15.24 -6.51
CA ALA A 847 11.85 -15.73 -7.50
C ALA A 847 12.35 -17.16 -7.19
N SER A 848 12.26 -17.63 -5.94
CA SER A 848 12.67 -18.97 -5.53
C SER A 848 11.76 -20.07 -6.14
N PRO A 849 12.19 -21.36 -6.14
CA PRO A 849 11.35 -22.46 -6.61
C PRO A 849 9.97 -22.54 -5.93
N LEU A 850 9.89 -22.22 -4.64
CA LEU A 850 8.64 -22.17 -3.88
C LEU A 850 7.72 -21.07 -4.41
N GLY A 851 8.26 -19.87 -4.64
CA GLY A 851 7.53 -18.73 -5.17
C GLY A 851 7.03 -18.97 -6.59
N GLN A 852 7.88 -19.50 -7.47
CA GLN A 852 7.50 -19.85 -8.85
C GLN A 852 6.36 -20.87 -8.88
N THR A 853 6.38 -21.85 -7.96
CA THR A 853 5.30 -22.84 -7.81
C THR A 853 3.99 -22.20 -7.33
N ALA A 854 4.05 -21.14 -6.51
CA ALA A 854 2.88 -20.43 -6.02
C ALA A 854 2.19 -19.52 -7.07
N GLN A 855 2.89 -19.16 -8.14
CA GLN A 855 2.40 -18.18 -9.13
C GLN A 855 1.27 -18.71 -9.99
N ARG A 856 1.33 -19.96 -10.45
CA ARG A 856 0.36 -20.54 -11.41
C ARG A 856 -0.06 -21.95 -11.01
N PRO A 857 -1.34 -22.34 -11.19
CA PRO A 857 -1.82 -23.70 -10.95
C PRO A 857 -1.44 -24.63 -12.11
N ASP A 858 -0.15 -24.72 -12.44
CA ASP A 858 0.39 -25.53 -13.54
C ASP A 858 1.43 -26.51 -12.99
N VAL A 859 1.11 -27.80 -13.05
CA VAL A 859 1.98 -28.90 -12.59
C VAL A 859 3.29 -28.93 -13.37
N ALA A 860 3.28 -28.65 -14.68
CA ALA A 860 4.50 -28.66 -15.48
C ALA A 860 5.41 -27.47 -15.13
N ALA A 861 4.83 -26.31 -14.81
CA ALA A 861 5.59 -25.15 -14.32
C ALA A 861 6.16 -25.41 -12.92
N ALA A 862 5.38 -25.99 -12.00
CA ALA A 862 5.83 -26.39 -10.66
C ALA A 862 6.98 -27.40 -10.74
N THR A 863 6.84 -28.42 -11.58
CA THR A 863 7.89 -29.41 -11.83
C THR A 863 9.15 -28.76 -12.39
N ARG A 864 9.04 -27.84 -13.36
CA ARG A 864 10.20 -27.10 -13.90
C ARG A 864 10.88 -26.20 -12.87
N ALA A 865 10.11 -25.62 -11.94
CA ALA A 865 10.65 -24.79 -10.86
C ALA A 865 11.48 -25.60 -9.87
N LEU A 866 11.03 -26.80 -9.49
CA LEU A 866 11.74 -27.69 -8.55
C LEU A 866 12.84 -28.53 -9.23
N PHE A 867 12.58 -29.03 -10.43
CA PHE A 867 13.45 -29.89 -11.21
C PHE A 867 13.92 -29.19 -12.48
N ALA A 868 14.64 -28.08 -12.30
CA ALA A 868 15.17 -27.31 -13.41
C ALA A 868 16.10 -28.19 -14.28
N PRO A 869 15.98 -28.15 -15.63
CA PRO A 869 16.84 -28.95 -16.52
C PRO A 869 18.30 -28.54 -16.44
N ASN A 870 18.58 -27.26 -16.17
CA ASN A 870 19.93 -26.73 -15.95
C ASN A 870 20.00 -26.08 -14.55
N PRO A 871 20.11 -26.87 -13.48
CA PRO A 871 20.11 -26.32 -12.13
C PRO A 871 21.44 -25.61 -11.82
N GLY A 872 21.35 -24.46 -11.14
CA GLY A 872 22.54 -23.76 -10.65
C GLY A 872 23.27 -24.58 -9.57
N PRO A 873 24.59 -24.37 -9.39
CA PRO A 873 25.34 -25.01 -8.30
C PRO A 873 24.69 -24.71 -6.94
N GLY A 874 24.52 -25.73 -6.10
CA GLY A 874 23.97 -25.56 -4.75
C GLY A 874 22.44 -25.41 -4.66
N SER A 875 21.71 -25.47 -5.78
CA SER A 875 20.24 -25.30 -5.81
C SER A 875 19.47 -26.31 -4.94
N HIS A 876 20.07 -27.44 -4.60
CA HIS A 876 19.46 -28.50 -3.81
C HIS A 876 18.91 -28.01 -2.45
N VAL A 877 19.53 -26.97 -1.84
CA VAL A 877 19.05 -26.38 -0.57
C VAL A 877 17.73 -25.65 -0.76
N GLU A 878 17.62 -24.83 -1.81
CA GLU A 878 16.40 -24.07 -2.11
C GLU A 878 15.25 -25.00 -2.53
N VAL A 879 15.57 -26.02 -3.35
CA VAL A 879 14.60 -27.01 -3.80
C VAL A 879 14.13 -27.88 -2.63
N ALA A 880 15.03 -28.31 -1.72
CA ALA A 880 14.66 -29.02 -0.50
C ALA A 880 13.70 -28.18 0.36
N SER A 881 14.05 -26.91 0.58
CA SER A 881 13.22 -25.98 1.37
C SER A 881 11.84 -25.78 0.75
N ALA A 882 11.78 -25.60 -0.58
CA ALA A 882 10.53 -25.47 -1.32
C ALA A 882 9.66 -26.73 -1.21
N MET A 883 10.25 -27.92 -1.38
CA MET A 883 9.53 -29.18 -1.26
C MET A 883 9.07 -29.45 0.18
N GLN A 884 9.90 -29.10 1.17
CA GLN A 884 9.54 -29.23 2.57
C GLN A 884 8.38 -28.28 2.93
N ALA A 885 8.37 -27.06 2.39
CA ALA A 885 7.26 -26.13 2.54
C ALA A 885 5.97 -26.66 1.90
N LEU A 886 6.06 -27.25 0.70
CA LEU A 886 4.93 -27.93 0.06
C LEU A 886 4.42 -29.09 0.93
N ALA A 887 5.31 -30.01 1.32
CA ALA A 887 4.94 -31.21 2.07
C ALA A 887 4.36 -30.91 3.47
N ARG A 888 4.80 -29.81 4.11
CA ARG A 888 4.21 -29.34 5.39
C ARG A 888 2.77 -28.86 5.24
N ASN A 889 2.42 -28.24 4.11
CA ASN A 889 1.09 -27.67 3.87
C ASN A 889 0.15 -28.68 3.20
N ASP A 890 0.65 -29.47 2.25
CA ASP A 890 -0.04 -30.61 1.66
C ASP A 890 0.95 -31.72 1.26
N ALA A 891 1.07 -32.72 2.14
CA ALA A 891 1.93 -33.87 1.93
C ALA A 891 1.56 -34.68 0.67
N ARG A 892 0.26 -34.77 0.34
CA ARG A 892 -0.21 -35.58 -0.81
C ARG A 892 0.07 -34.87 -2.12
N ALA A 893 -0.15 -33.56 -2.19
CA ALA A 893 0.17 -32.76 -3.37
C ALA A 893 1.68 -32.78 -3.66
N ALA A 894 2.51 -32.63 -2.62
CA ALA A 894 3.97 -32.72 -2.74
C ALA A 894 4.42 -34.11 -3.26
N GLN A 895 3.91 -35.20 -2.67
CA GLN A 895 4.19 -36.56 -3.13
C GLN A 895 3.74 -36.80 -4.57
N SER A 896 2.54 -36.34 -4.92
CA SER A 896 1.99 -36.46 -6.27
C SER A 896 2.83 -35.69 -7.29
N LEU A 897 3.31 -34.50 -6.95
CA LEU A 897 4.20 -33.71 -7.81
C LEU A 897 5.52 -34.44 -8.09
N ALA A 898 6.16 -34.99 -7.06
CA ALA A 898 7.38 -35.79 -7.22
C ALA A 898 7.13 -37.06 -8.04
N ARG A 899 6.00 -37.76 -7.79
CA ARG A 899 5.58 -38.92 -8.57
C ARG A 899 5.38 -38.55 -10.04
N THR A 900 4.62 -37.50 -10.34
CA THR A 900 4.34 -37.04 -11.70
C THR A 900 5.63 -36.70 -12.45
N TYR A 901 6.61 -36.07 -11.81
CA TYR A 901 7.93 -35.85 -12.42
C TYR A 901 8.61 -37.17 -12.80
N LEU A 902 8.74 -38.11 -11.86
CA LEU A 902 9.40 -39.40 -12.09
C LEU A 902 8.71 -40.22 -13.19
N GLU A 903 7.38 -40.21 -13.19
CA GLU A 903 6.55 -40.90 -14.17
C GLU A 903 6.67 -40.26 -15.56
N THR A 904 6.74 -38.93 -15.64
CA THR A 904 6.96 -38.20 -16.90
C THR A 904 8.33 -38.57 -17.48
N VAL A 905 9.39 -38.51 -16.67
CA VAL A 905 10.75 -38.88 -17.09
C VAL A 905 10.82 -40.36 -17.50
N PHE A 906 10.12 -41.25 -16.79
CA PHE A 906 10.03 -42.66 -17.16
C PHE A 906 9.35 -42.88 -18.51
N ASN A 907 8.19 -42.25 -18.71
CA ASN A 907 7.43 -42.36 -19.94
C ASN A 907 8.22 -41.82 -21.13
N GLU A 908 8.94 -40.71 -20.95
CA GLU A 908 9.84 -40.15 -21.97
C GLU A 908 10.99 -41.10 -22.29
N ALA A 909 11.70 -41.61 -21.27
CA ALA A 909 12.84 -42.51 -21.44
C ALA A 909 12.43 -43.85 -22.10
N THR A 910 11.27 -44.39 -21.74
CA THR A 910 10.74 -45.64 -22.31
C THR A 910 10.19 -45.45 -23.73
N GLN A 911 9.53 -44.33 -24.02
CA GLN A 911 9.08 -44.00 -25.38
C GLN A 911 10.25 -43.80 -26.34
N GLN A 912 11.33 -43.12 -25.91
CA GLN A 912 12.54 -42.94 -26.71
C GLN A 912 13.28 -44.26 -26.95
N SER A 913 13.06 -45.28 -26.11
CA SER A 913 13.74 -46.58 -26.17
C SER A 913 13.03 -47.64 -27.04
N LYS A 914 12.03 -47.30 -27.88
CA LYS A 914 11.31 -48.31 -28.70
C LYS A 914 12.24 -49.09 -29.65
N GLY A 915 12.17 -50.43 -29.65
CA GLY A 915 12.96 -51.34 -30.52
C GLY A 915 13.95 -52.24 -29.75
N ILE A 916 15.08 -52.65 -30.37
CA ILE A 916 16.17 -53.39 -29.68
C ILE A 916 16.76 -52.56 -28.51
N ALA A 917 16.61 -51.23 -28.57
CA ALA A 917 16.95 -50.29 -27.50
C ALA A 917 16.10 -50.45 -26.21
N SER A 918 14.92 -51.07 -26.28
CA SER A 918 14.00 -51.24 -25.14
C SER A 918 14.58 -52.11 -24.02
N GLN A 919 15.54 -52.96 -24.37
CA GLN A 919 16.26 -53.82 -23.44
C GLN A 919 17.25 -53.03 -22.56
N TYR A 920 17.62 -51.80 -22.96
CA TYR A 920 18.42 -50.85 -22.18
C TYR A 920 17.55 -49.79 -21.46
N GLY A 921 16.22 -49.92 -21.53
CA GLY A 921 15.30 -48.93 -21.00
C GLY A 921 15.48 -48.65 -19.51
N GLY A 922 15.94 -49.64 -18.73
CA GLY A 922 16.24 -49.46 -17.31
C GLY A 922 17.41 -48.49 -17.07
N ALA A 923 18.53 -48.67 -17.76
CA ALA A 923 19.69 -47.81 -17.58
C ALA A 923 19.49 -46.42 -18.19
N GLY A 924 18.81 -46.35 -19.34
CA GLY A 924 18.40 -45.08 -19.93
C GLY A 924 17.49 -44.28 -18.98
N PHE A 925 16.51 -44.95 -18.37
CA PHE A 925 15.64 -44.34 -17.37
C PHE A 925 16.39 -43.90 -16.10
N ALA A 926 17.25 -44.77 -15.54
CA ALA A 926 18.02 -44.43 -14.35
C ALA A 926 18.93 -43.21 -14.59
N SER A 927 19.58 -43.16 -15.77
CA SER A 927 20.38 -42.01 -16.20
C SER A 927 19.52 -40.76 -16.41
N ALA A 928 18.31 -40.88 -16.98
CA ALA A 928 17.41 -39.76 -17.21
C ALA A 928 16.88 -39.15 -15.89
N ILE A 929 16.56 -39.98 -14.89
CA ILE A 929 16.17 -39.52 -13.56
C ILE A 929 17.35 -38.88 -12.82
N ARG A 930 18.51 -39.56 -12.79
CA ARG A 930 19.67 -39.07 -12.02
C ARG A 930 20.23 -37.79 -12.64
N GLY A 931 20.23 -37.70 -13.96
CA GLY A 931 20.77 -36.56 -14.69
C GLY A 931 22.24 -36.31 -14.37
N ASN A 932 22.66 -35.05 -14.41
CA ASN A 932 23.98 -34.63 -13.96
C ASN A 932 24.09 -34.63 -12.42
N ALA A 933 25.30 -34.42 -11.88
CA ALA A 933 25.55 -34.46 -10.44
C ALA A 933 24.65 -33.49 -9.64
N GLN A 934 24.40 -32.28 -10.16
CA GLN A 934 23.53 -31.30 -9.49
C GLN A 934 22.05 -31.68 -9.55
N GLN A 935 21.57 -32.24 -10.67
CA GLN A 935 20.22 -32.78 -10.79
C GLN A 935 20.00 -33.95 -9.82
N ARG A 936 20.99 -34.83 -9.66
CA ARG A 936 20.95 -35.91 -8.67
C ARG A 936 20.81 -35.38 -7.26
N HIS A 937 21.59 -34.36 -6.88
CA HIS A 937 21.48 -33.74 -5.56
C HIS A 937 20.14 -33.03 -5.35
N ASN A 938 19.58 -32.38 -6.38
CA ASN A 938 18.24 -31.80 -6.30
C ASN A 938 17.16 -32.87 -6.12
N LEU A 939 17.24 -33.96 -6.88
CA LEU A 939 16.31 -35.08 -6.75
C LEU A 939 16.38 -35.69 -5.34
N GLU A 940 17.58 -35.96 -4.85
CA GLU A 940 17.82 -36.45 -3.49
C GLU A 940 17.21 -35.52 -2.45
N ALA A 941 17.48 -34.22 -2.56
CA ALA A 941 16.91 -33.17 -1.70
C ALA A 941 15.38 -33.17 -1.70
N VAL A 942 14.75 -33.25 -2.88
CA VAL A 942 13.28 -33.29 -3.01
C VAL A 942 12.69 -34.52 -2.34
N ILE A 943 13.24 -35.70 -2.62
CA ILE A 943 12.70 -36.96 -2.09
C ILE A 943 12.91 -37.05 -0.58
N ARG A 944 14.06 -36.58 -0.07
CA ARG A 944 14.32 -36.52 1.38
C ARG A 944 13.44 -35.49 2.11
N ALA A 945 12.99 -34.43 1.43
CA ALA A 945 12.08 -33.43 1.98
C ALA A 945 10.62 -33.91 2.11
N LEU A 946 10.25 -35.02 1.47
CA LEU A 946 8.94 -35.66 1.64
C LEU A 946 8.81 -36.34 3.01
N PRO A 947 7.58 -36.61 3.48
CA PRO A 947 7.36 -37.47 4.65
C PRO A 947 8.04 -38.83 4.45
N GLU A 948 8.76 -39.32 5.46
CA GLU A 948 9.58 -40.54 5.35
C GLU A 948 10.65 -40.47 4.24
N GLY A 949 11.17 -39.29 3.94
CA GLY A 949 12.04 -39.06 2.80
C GLY A 949 13.33 -39.88 2.77
N GLU A 950 13.95 -40.17 3.93
CA GLU A 950 15.15 -41.01 4.01
C GLU A 950 14.91 -42.46 3.56
N THR A 951 13.79 -43.06 3.97
CA THR A 951 13.45 -44.44 3.58
C THR A 951 13.06 -44.49 2.10
N ARG A 952 12.37 -43.46 1.60
CA ARG A 952 11.99 -43.31 0.19
C ARG A 952 13.20 -43.12 -0.71
N TRP A 953 14.14 -42.25 -0.33
CA TRP A 953 15.38 -42.05 -1.06
C TRP A 953 16.22 -43.33 -1.09
N GLY A 954 16.44 -43.97 0.07
CA GLY A 954 17.18 -45.23 0.11
C GLY A 954 16.52 -46.36 -0.68
N GLY A 955 15.19 -46.33 -0.83
CA GLY A 955 14.45 -47.23 -1.73
C GLY A 955 14.65 -46.90 -3.21
N LEU A 956 14.50 -45.61 -3.57
CA LEU A 956 14.66 -45.09 -4.93
C LEU A 956 16.09 -45.29 -5.43
N ASP A 957 17.10 -44.89 -4.67
CA ASP A 957 18.51 -44.98 -5.08
C ASP A 957 18.96 -46.42 -5.33
N ARG A 958 18.53 -47.36 -4.48
CA ARG A 958 18.76 -48.80 -4.71
C ARG A 958 18.12 -49.27 -6.00
N LEU A 959 16.90 -48.84 -6.29
CA LEU A 959 16.22 -49.21 -7.52
C LEU A 959 16.90 -48.61 -8.77
N LEU A 960 17.23 -47.31 -8.73
CA LEU A 960 17.93 -46.65 -9.83
C LEU A 960 19.29 -47.31 -10.08
N THR A 961 20.00 -47.72 -9.03
CA THR A 961 21.27 -48.48 -9.15
C THR A 961 21.05 -49.83 -9.83
N THR A 962 20.00 -50.57 -9.46
CA THR A 962 19.61 -51.82 -10.14
C THR A 962 19.29 -51.58 -11.61
N LEU A 963 18.54 -50.52 -11.91
CA LEU A 963 18.14 -50.19 -13.28
C LEU A 963 19.33 -49.73 -14.13
N GLU A 964 20.26 -48.96 -13.57
CA GLU A 964 21.52 -48.59 -14.23
C GLU A 964 22.39 -49.80 -14.59
N ALA A 965 22.43 -50.80 -13.71
CA ALA A 965 23.17 -52.04 -13.96
C ALA A 965 22.68 -52.80 -15.20
N THR A 966 21.42 -52.61 -15.62
CA THR A 966 20.86 -53.25 -16.82
C THR A 966 21.48 -52.76 -18.14
N GLY A 967 22.25 -51.66 -18.11
CA GLY A 967 22.78 -51.01 -19.31
C GLY A 967 24.00 -51.69 -19.94
N TYR A 968 24.62 -52.65 -19.25
CA TYR A 968 25.89 -53.26 -19.64
C TYR A 968 25.76 -54.45 -20.60
N ARG A 969 24.77 -54.45 -21.50
CA ARG A 969 24.67 -55.52 -22.50
C ARG A 969 25.74 -55.37 -23.60
N PRO A 970 26.36 -56.47 -24.06
CA PRO A 970 27.24 -56.43 -25.22
C PRO A 970 26.47 -56.15 -26.53
N ALA A 971 26.86 -55.12 -27.28
CA ALA A 971 26.25 -54.79 -28.56
C ALA A 971 26.34 -55.95 -29.56
N LYS A 972 25.22 -56.27 -30.24
CA LYS A 972 25.17 -57.25 -31.32
C LYS A 972 25.72 -56.60 -32.60
N GLY A 973 26.88 -57.04 -33.09
CA GLY A 973 27.35 -56.72 -34.45
C GLY A 973 28.69 -55.98 -34.62
N SER A 974 29.53 -55.82 -33.58
CA SER A 974 30.93 -55.38 -33.78
C SER A 974 31.91 -56.54 -33.54
N ASP A 975 32.39 -57.13 -34.63
CA ASP A 975 33.36 -58.22 -34.61
C ASP A 975 34.77 -57.70 -34.25
N THR A 976 35.06 -57.65 -32.95
CA THR A 976 36.43 -57.38 -32.47
C THR A 976 37.33 -58.59 -32.71
N ALA A 977 38.64 -58.39 -32.90
CA ALA A 977 39.62 -59.47 -33.16
C ALA A 977 39.62 -60.57 -32.08
N PHE A 978 39.27 -60.24 -30.84
CA PHE A 978 39.09 -61.18 -29.74
C PHE A 978 37.85 -62.09 -29.93
N ASN A 979 36.74 -61.57 -30.48
CA ASN A 979 35.57 -62.39 -30.83
C ASN A 979 35.93 -63.42 -31.89
N HIS A 980 36.71 -63.02 -32.89
CA HIS A 980 37.23 -63.95 -33.89
C HIS A 980 38.22 -64.94 -33.30
N ALA A 981 39.04 -64.56 -32.31
CA ALA A 981 39.95 -65.49 -31.64
C ALA A 981 39.19 -66.57 -30.85
N ILE A 982 38.21 -66.18 -30.02
CA ILE A 982 37.38 -67.12 -29.26
C ILE A 982 36.47 -67.94 -30.18
N GLN A 983 35.83 -67.33 -31.18
CA GLN A 983 35.04 -68.08 -32.16
C GLN A 983 35.92 -69.02 -32.98
N LYS A 984 37.15 -68.63 -33.37
CA LYS A 984 38.12 -69.54 -34.03
C LYS A 984 38.56 -70.66 -33.10
N GLU A 985 38.73 -70.40 -31.82
CA GLU A 985 39.06 -71.41 -30.81
C GLU A 985 37.91 -72.41 -30.66
N PHE A 986 36.65 -71.95 -30.64
CA PHE A 986 35.45 -72.79 -30.73
C PHE A 986 35.32 -73.51 -32.10
N GLN A 987 35.68 -72.87 -33.21
CA GLN A 987 35.72 -73.45 -34.57
C GLN A 987 36.85 -74.44 -34.77
N SER A 988 37.92 -74.41 -33.98
CA SER A 988 39.02 -75.35 -34.09
C SER A 988 38.72 -76.71 -33.46
N GLY A 989 37.61 -76.84 -32.72
CA GLY A 989 37.21 -78.07 -32.02
C GLY A 989 38.16 -78.49 -30.89
N LYS A 990 39.21 -77.70 -30.59
CA LYS A 990 40.15 -77.89 -29.48
C LYS A 990 39.80 -76.94 -28.34
N THR A 991 38.60 -77.05 -27.80
CA THR A 991 38.29 -76.42 -26.52
C THR A 991 38.64 -77.38 -25.40
N HIS A 992 39.41 -76.92 -24.42
CA HIS A 992 39.75 -77.68 -23.21
C HIS A 992 38.51 -78.10 -22.38
N VAL A 993 37.34 -77.52 -22.68
CA VAL A 993 36.03 -77.90 -22.12
C VAL A 993 35.40 -79.10 -22.84
N GLY A 994 35.63 -79.25 -24.16
CA GLY A 994 35.10 -80.36 -24.96
C GLY A 994 35.87 -81.69 -24.76
N GLN A 995 37.13 -81.64 -24.33
CA GLN A 995 37.92 -82.84 -23.99
C GLN A 995 37.54 -83.45 -22.63
N ALA A 996 37.07 -82.65 -21.66
CA ALA A 996 36.72 -83.14 -20.33
C ALA A 996 35.45 -84.04 -20.32
N VAL A 997 34.49 -83.79 -21.21
CA VAL A 997 33.28 -84.63 -21.34
C VAL A 997 33.57 -85.91 -22.12
N SER A 998 34.51 -85.86 -23.08
CA SER A 998 35.04 -87.05 -23.76
C SER A 998 35.73 -87.98 -22.77
N ASP A 999 36.57 -87.47 -21.88
CA ASP A 999 37.33 -88.33 -20.96
C ASP A 999 36.46 -88.89 -19.81
N ALA A 1000 35.40 -88.19 -19.41
CA ALA A 1000 34.46 -88.68 -18.40
C ALA A 1000 33.49 -89.76 -18.92
N VAL A 1001 33.14 -89.75 -20.22
CA VAL A 1001 32.25 -90.76 -20.83
C VAL A 1001 33.04 -91.93 -21.41
N THR A 1002 34.29 -91.72 -21.83
CA THR A 1002 35.17 -92.81 -22.35
C THR A 1002 35.97 -93.50 -21.22
N GLY A 1003 36.16 -92.83 -20.09
CA GLY A 1003 36.88 -93.36 -18.91
C GLY A 1003 36.12 -94.38 -18.06
N MET A 1004 34.87 -94.72 -18.40
CA MET A 1004 34.06 -95.69 -17.66
C MET A 1004 33.98 -97.09 -18.30
N VAL A 1005 34.72 -97.37 -19.38
CA VAL A 1005 34.67 -98.68 -20.08
C VAL A 1005 36.02 -99.42 -20.21
N ALA A 1006 37.16 -98.85 -19.81
CA ALA A 1006 38.44 -99.55 -19.96
C ALA A 1006 39.38 -99.37 -18.75
N GLY A 1007 39.08 -100.10 -17.68
CA GLY A 1007 39.94 -100.23 -16.51
C GLY A 1007 39.95 -101.65 -15.96
N ALA A 1008 40.08 -102.69 -16.79
CA ALA A 1008 40.54 -104.03 -16.38
C ALA A 1008 40.79 -104.95 -17.59
N ALA A 1009 42.03 -104.99 -18.08
CA ALA A 1009 42.75 -106.21 -18.47
C ALA A 1009 44.07 -105.82 -19.14
N ALA A 1010 45.15 -105.82 -18.35
CA ALA A 1010 46.50 -105.87 -18.87
C ALA A 1010 46.85 -107.33 -19.18
N GLY A 1011 47.33 -107.59 -20.41
CA GLY A 1011 48.22 -108.71 -20.71
C GLY A 1011 47.67 -109.75 -21.69
N GLY A 1012 48.34 -109.89 -22.84
CA GLY A 1012 48.40 -111.17 -23.57
C GLY A 1012 48.13 -111.14 -25.08
N VAL A 1013 49.22 -111.24 -25.84
CA VAL A 1013 49.38 -111.51 -27.28
C VAL A 1013 48.35 -112.48 -27.91
N LYS A 1014 47.71 -112.10 -29.05
CA LYS A 1014 47.50 -112.91 -30.29
C LYS A 1014 46.45 -112.30 -31.26
N GLY A 1015 46.84 -112.15 -32.54
CA GLY A 1015 45.98 -112.08 -33.75
C GLY A 1015 45.18 -110.79 -33.96
N GLY A 1016 45.01 -110.20 -35.13
CA GLY A 1016 45.35 -110.54 -36.50
C GLY A 1016 44.44 -109.73 -37.43
N ILE A 1017 45.06 -109.08 -38.42
CA ILE A 1017 44.52 -108.77 -39.76
C ILE A 1017 43.54 -107.59 -39.93
N ALA A 1018 44.00 -106.63 -40.75
CA ALA A 1018 43.36 -105.86 -41.84
C ALA A 1018 41.86 -105.50 -41.75
N GLY A 1019 41.38 -104.32 -42.16
CA GLY A 1019 41.90 -103.36 -43.12
C GLY A 1019 40.71 -102.82 -43.94
N LEU A 1020 40.79 -101.55 -44.34
CA LEU A 1020 39.91 -100.84 -45.30
C LEU A 1020 38.46 -100.62 -44.81
N ALA A 1021 37.85 -99.44 -44.91
CA ALA A 1021 37.87 -98.54 -46.04
C ALA A 1021 37.78 -97.06 -45.64
N VAL A 1022 38.55 -96.26 -46.38
CA VAL A 1022 38.37 -94.83 -46.61
C VAL A 1022 37.09 -94.62 -47.42
N GLY A 1023 36.22 -93.68 -47.02
CA GLY A 1023 35.26 -93.08 -47.95
C GLY A 1023 33.91 -92.63 -47.39
N ALA A 1024 33.87 -91.53 -46.62
CA ALA A 1024 32.72 -90.61 -46.53
C ALA A 1024 33.10 -89.34 -45.74
N LYS A 1025 33.96 -88.49 -46.31
CA LYS A 1025 34.19 -87.11 -45.85
C LYS A 1025 33.27 -86.18 -46.64
N HIS A 1026 32.35 -85.52 -45.94
CA HIS A 1026 31.98 -84.09 -46.05
C HIS A 1026 30.55 -83.71 -45.62
N GLY A 1027 29.73 -84.63 -45.09
CA GLY A 1027 28.38 -84.28 -44.57
C GLY A 1027 28.24 -84.18 -43.04
N ILE A 1028 29.10 -84.86 -42.27
CA ILE A 1028 28.87 -85.09 -40.83
C ILE A 1028 29.75 -84.18 -39.93
N GLY A 1029 30.84 -83.65 -40.48
CA GLY A 1029 31.77 -82.75 -39.77
C GLY A 1029 31.12 -81.43 -39.38
N ASP A 1030 30.38 -80.80 -40.29
CA ASP A 1030 29.72 -79.51 -40.04
C ASP A 1030 28.55 -79.61 -39.05
N ALA A 1031 27.79 -80.72 -39.06
CA ALA A 1031 26.67 -80.92 -38.15
C ALA A 1031 27.14 -81.22 -36.71
N MET A 1032 28.20 -82.02 -36.55
CA MET A 1032 28.77 -82.36 -35.25
C MET A 1032 29.63 -81.22 -34.66
N MET A 1033 30.31 -80.45 -35.53
CA MET A 1033 31.03 -79.24 -35.14
C MET A 1033 30.06 -78.10 -34.77
N ARG A 1034 28.94 -77.95 -35.50
CA ARG A 1034 27.81 -77.09 -35.07
C ARG A 1034 27.23 -77.57 -33.74
N ALA A 1035 26.96 -78.86 -33.54
CA ALA A 1035 26.45 -79.38 -32.26
C ALA A 1035 27.41 -79.11 -31.06
N ARG A 1036 28.73 -79.17 -31.26
CA ARG A 1036 29.74 -78.83 -30.24
C ARG A 1036 29.83 -77.33 -29.92
N MET A 1037 29.70 -76.48 -30.94
CA MET A 1037 29.60 -75.02 -30.76
C MET A 1037 28.33 -74.64 -29.99
N LEU A 1038 27.21 -75.29 -30.34
CA LEU A 1038 25.91 -75.10 -29.70
C LEU A 1038 25.95 -75.47 -28.21
N ASN A 1039 26.52 -76.62 -27.84
CA ASN A 1039 26.66 -77.04 -26.44
C ASN A 1039 27.61 -76.16 -25.62
N SER A 1040 28.67 -75.62 -26.23
CA SER A 1040 29.62 -74.77 -25.52
C SER A 1040 29.09 -73.35 -25.29
N GLY A 1041 28.32 -72.81 -26.25
CA GLY A 1041 27.61 -71.54 -26.10
C GLY A 1041 26.48 -71.61 -25.06
N GLU A 1042 25.77 -72.73 -24.99
CA GLU A 1042 24.75 -73.00 -23.97
C GLU A 1042 25.32 -73.03 -22.54
N ALA A 1043 26.43 -73.74 -22.33
CA ALA A 1043 27.11 -73.81 -21.04
C ALA A 1043 27.53 -72.43 -20.51
N VAL A 1044 28.08 -71.57 -21.37
CA VAL A 1044 28.45 -70.19 -21.02
C VAL A 1044 27.21 -69.33 -20.81
N ALA A 1045 26.15 -69.50 -21.61
CA ALA A 1045 24.90 -68.77 -21.42
C ALA A 1045 24.27 -69.07 -20.06
N ARG A 1046 24.20 -70.35 -19.63
CA ARG A 1046 23.68 -70.71 -18.31
C ARG A 1046 24.52 -70.11 -17.20
N LEU A 1047 25.84 -70.16 -17.31
CA LEU A 1047 26.73 -69.54 -16.34
C LEU A 1047 26.54 -68.00 -16.24
N MET A 1048 26.31 -67.32 -17.36
CA MET A 1048 26.19 -65.85 -17.39
C MET A 1048 24.78 -65.35 -17.02
N PHE A 1049 23.73 -66.12 -17.34
CA PHE A 1049 22.34 -65.69 -17.20
C PHE A 1049 21.60 -66.39 -16.05
N ASP A 1050 22.13 -67.47 -15.46
CA ASP A 1050 21.52 -68.12 -14.29
C ASP A 1050 21.78 -67.33 -12.98
N PRO A 1051 20.76 -67.16 -12.12
CA PRO A 1051 20.92 -66.53 -10.81
C PRO A 1051 21.91 -67.25 -9.88
N LYS A 1052 22.06 -68.57 -9.96
CA LYS A 1052 22.88 -69.38 -9.04
C LYS A 1052 24.38 -69.36 -9.34
N ALA A 1053 24.79 -68.84 -10.50
CA ALA A 1053 26.18 -68.86 -10.93
C ALA A 1053 27.10 -67.93 -10.11
N LEU A 1054 26.63 -66.73 -9.72
CA LEU A 1054 27.48 -65.73 -9.05
C LEU A 1054 27.88 -66.11 -7.61
N PRO A 1055 26.97 -66.65 -6.77
CA PRO A 1055 27.33 -67.15 -5.43
C PRO A 1055 28.41 -68.25 -5.48
N ASP A 1056 28.28 -69.20 -6.42
CA ASP A 1056 29.25 -70.28 -6.59
C ASP A 1056 30.58 -69.75 -7.17
N LEU A 1057 30.56 -68.74 -8.05
CA LEU A 1057 31.76 -68.02 -8.53
C LEU A 1057 32.51 -67.31 -7.40
N ARG A 1058 31.79 -66.62 -6.52
CA ARG A 1058 32.38 -65.97 -5.34
C ARG A 1058 32.96 -66.99 -4.38
N ALA A 1059 32.23 -68.09 -4.12
CA ALA A 1059 32.70 -69.15 -3.25
C ALA A 1059 33.94 -69.88 -3.82
N LEU A 1060 34.01 -70.03 -5.15
CA LEU A 1060 35.18 -70.53 -5.86
C LEU A 1060 36.37 -69.57 -5.77
N ALA A 1061 36.15 -68.26 -5.92
CA ALA A 1061 37.20 -67.24 -5.81
C ALA A 1061 37.81 -67.18 -4.39
N LYS A 1062 37.01 -67.42 -3.34
CA LYS A 1062 37.48 -67.51 -1.95
C LYS A 1062 38.20 -68.82 -1.63
N SER A 1063 38.00 -69.86 -2.43
CA SER A 1063 38.54 -71.20 -2.15
C SER A 1063 39.97 -71.31 -2.66
N PRO A 1064 40.94 -71.78 -1.84
CA PRO A 1064 42.30 -72.01 -2.29
C PRO A 1064 42.33 -72.95 -3.52
N PRO A 1065 43.18 -72.68 -4.53
CA PRO A 1065 43.32 -73.54 -5.70
C PRO A 1065 43.59 -75.01 -5.29
N GLY A 1066 42.81 -75.94 -5.83
CA GLY A 1066 42.91 -77.38 -5.51
C GLY A 1066 42.34 -77.79 -4.14
N SER A 1067 41.60 -76.92 -3.44
CA SER A 1067 40.87 -77.32 -2.23
C SER A 1067 39.58 -78.09 -2.56
N LYS A 1068 39.14 -78.97 -1.65
CA LYS A 1068 37.85 -79.69 -1.78
C LYS A 1068 36.66 -78.76 -2.01
N ASN A 1069 36.71 -77.55 -1.44
CA ASN A 1069 35.70 -76.51 -1.65
C ASN A 1069 35.78 -75.92 -3.06
N ALA A 1070 36.97 -75.64 -3.59
CA ALA A 1070 37.15 -75.20 -4.97
C ALA A 1070 36.66 -76.27 -5.96
N GLU A 1071 36.94 -77.55 -5.70
CA GLU A 1071 36.43 -78.67 -6.50
C GLU A 1071 34.91 -78.75 -6.45
N LEU A 1072 34.32 -78.61 -5.26
CA LEU A 1072 32.86 -78.62 -5.05
C LEU A 1072 32.18 -77.48 -5.81
N PHE A 1073 32.64 -76.23 -5.68
CA PHE A 1073 32.03 -75.09 -6.38
C PHE A 1073 32.26 -75.17 -7.90
N THR A 1074 33.43 -75.64 -8.33
CA THR A 1074 33.69 -75.90 -9.76
C THR A 1074 32.74 -76.97 -10.30
N SER A 1075 32.51 -78.06 -9.56
CA SER A 1075 31.58 -79.12 -9.95
C SER A 1075 30.13 -78.63 -10.03
N ARG A 1076 29.70 -77.74 -9.12
CA ARG A 1076 28.39 -77.10 -9.15
C ARG A 1076 28.21 -76.19 -10.36
N LEU A 1077 29.19 -75.32 -10.63
CA LEU A 1077 29.19 -74.45 -11.82
C LEU A 1077 29.20 -75.26 -13.13
N LEU A 1078 29.96 -76.36 -13.17
CA LEU A 1078 29.96 -77.28 -14.32
C LEU A 1078 28.64 -78.06 -14.45
N SER A 1079 28.02 -78.46 -13.33
CA SER A 1079 26.71 -79.13 -13.35
C SER A 1079 25.62 -78.19 -13.86
N LEU A 1080 25.68 -76.91 -13.47
CA LEU A 1080 24.79 -75.85 -13.91
C LEU A 1080 24.96 -75.56 -15.41
N ALA A 1081 26.21 -75.57 -15.89
CA ALA A 1081 26.52 -75.49 -17.31
C ALA A 1081 26.02 -76.70 -18.13
N ASN A 1082 26.05 -77.92 -17.56
CA ASN A 1082 25.83 -79.18 -18.30
C ASN A 1082 24.43 -79.83 -18.17
N ALA A 1083 23.52 -79.30 -17.35
CA ALA A 1083 22.21 -79.90 -17.04
C ALA A 1083 21.22 -80.10 -18.24
N GLY A 1084 21.65 -79.89 -19.49
CA GLY A 1084 20.84 -80.01 -20.71
C GLY A 1084 21.32 -81.10 -21.69
N ALA A 1085 22.46 -81.74 -21.43
CA ALA A 1085 23.12 -82.62 -22.40
C ALA A 1085 22.66 -84.09 -22.37
N ALA A 1086 21.55 -84.43 -21.69
CA ALA A 1086 21.05 -85.81 -21.62
C ALA A 1086 19.69 -85.94 -22.36
N PRO A 1087 19.56 -86.80 -23.40
CA PRO A 1087 18.26 -87.17 -23.91
C PRO A 1087 17.52 -88.01 -22.86
N ALA A 1088 16.26 -87.67 -22.58
CA ALA A 1088 15.38 -88.46 -21.76
C ALA A 1088 15.24 -89.88 -22.35
N ARG A 1089 15.86 -90.88 -21.71
CA ARG A 1089 15.52 -92.28 -21.95
C ARG A 1089 14.18 -92.55 -21.27
N GLN A 1090 13.16 -92.83 -22.09
CA GLN A 1090 11.95 -93.49 -21.64
C GLN A 1090 12.31 -94.83 -20.97
N PRO A 1091 11.76 -95.15 -19.79
CA PRO A 1091 11.80 -96.52 -19.30
C PRO A 1091 10.83 -97.37 -20.13
N ILE A 1092 11.37 -98.40 -20.78
CA ILE A 1092 10.62 -99.49 -21.39
C ILE A 1092 10.01 -100.32 -20.24
N THR A 1093 8.73 -100.62 -20.39
CA THR A 1093 7.87 -101.48 -19.56
C THR A 1093 8.54 -102.75 -19.03
N GLN A 1094 8.34 -103.03 -17.74
CA GLN A 1094 7.59 -104.21 -17.26
C GLN A 1094 6.75 -103.80 -16.04
#